data_AF-A0A7Z0Q363-F1
#
_entry.id   AF-A0A7Z0Q363-F1
#
_cell.length_a   1.000
_cell.length_b   1.000
_cell.length_c   1.000
_cell.angle_alpha   90.00
_cell.angle_beta   90.00
_cell.angle_gamma   90.00
#
_symmetry.space_group_name_H-M   'P 1'
#
loop_
_entity.id
_entity.type
_entity.pdbx_description
1 polymer ?
#
loop_
_entity_poly.entity_id
_entity_poly.type
_entity_poly.pdbx_seq_one_letter_code
_entity_poly.pdbx_strand_id
1 'polypeptide(L)'
;MDETATGQIAMFNTAGDYHELNAGAHRKPPKVLSAPSLVWHLAFWTNFQEEGDRREQPVNPEWAPNKRPEEINTALDRFIRELWIGLETKRGIPIEVTPRIGGVNLLFGSAYRKPQDDQVDKLTRRQNDIFASTNRVVSLQFVWQLLDVTIRFETQAEYFTMSVFVELDRPRNNTPTGIAELNETMNRIVAYLDPDRHLSTGGQPAASLSQQAVDQLAKDINRYSFHEFWRAFDEEVLSLGGSFRNDAIFQRVCADFRGFVASERAVTFGDDRFFKFNGPPSWGAEAKQALLPLIQHRIRADHTRYECAANYMLDGRALYLSTLGPQLPEISDGERIPVEFIVYAHQRVGDRTVVNKWQLGRLVSQILQLGTFRLCALKDVRWLHNAGLELADLEEATQRARRAIAQTEAYGTRPGESVPATANQRNRVAMAEIAKAHAQLNEITGKFLLKTGSGPLYRIERSRYYVRQFEQNVKLLRILRLEGDQPYDQFIRRRLGPEFDFIDRLGVRYERAMSSIVSLDQNYLSITQNSLVERATKIDEETKTIQSEIGLIQRWGEFILLSCLVPYYVSHLLVLIMGEGWTLKSRAAGGVWLLSIAFAIYRAFNQTFTRRGLVLILLPFALAEIALVAMTLIAPPQSEHHQPESDGGGRTRSSREPGPPKPETPGTPDEPRTSQQPSLQSAEPATPVPAPPAPAQGAMPQPSAEPR
;
A
#
# COMPACT_ATOMS: atom_id res chain seq x y z
N MET A 1 -18.00 40.27 3.24
CA MET A 1 -17.46 39.12 3.99
C MET A 1 -18.44 38.00 3.77
N ASP A 2 -18.25 37.26 2.68
CA ASP A 2 -19.07 36.10 2.35
C ASP A 2 -18.53 34.90 3.12
N GLU A 3 -19.41 34.28 3.90
CA GLU A 3 -19.20 32.93 4.43
C GLU A 3 -19.07 31.97 3.25
N THR A 4 -17.83 31.70 2.86
CA THR A 4 -17.51 30.63 1.92
C THR A 4 -17.90 29.31 2.57
N ALA A 5 -18.90 28.66 1.99
CA ALA A 5 -19.39 27.35 2.38
C ALA A 5 -18.24 26.36 2.56
N THR A 6 -17.91 26.09 3.82
CA THR A 6 -16.98 25.07 4.26
C THR A 6 -17.60 23.70 3.99
N GLY A 7 -17.09 22.98 2.99
CA GLY A 7 -17.35 21.54 2.92
C GLY A 7 -17.46 20.86 1.55
N GLN A 8 -17.26 21.55 0.42
CA GLN A 8 -17.11 20.83 -0.84
C GLN A 8 -15.65 20.38 -1.00
N ILE A 9 -15.35 19.18 -0.48
CA ILE A 9 -14.13 18.47 -0.85
C ILE A 9 -14.26 18.11 -2.33
N ALA A 10 -13.55 18.83 -3.19
CA ALA A 10 -13.48 18.49 -4.61
C ALA A 10 -12.97 17.04 -4.73
N MET A 11 -13.67 16.21 -5.51
CA MET A 11 -13.32 14.80 -5.72
C MET A 11 -11.91 14.62 -6.35
N PHE A 12 -11.41 15.67 -7.01
CA PHE A 12 -10.07 15.75 -7.59
C PHE A 12 -9.36 16.99 -7.06
N ASN A 13 -8.07 16.87 -6.76
CA ASN A 13 -7.26 17.99 -6.27
C ASN A 13 -7.12 19.07 -7.36
N THR A 14 -7.08 18.66 -8.64
CA THR A 14 -7.08 19.57 -9.78
C THR A 14 -8.01 19.10 -10.91
N ALA A 15 -8.47 20.04 -11.75
CA ALA A 15 -9.13 19.71 -13.02
C ALA A 15 -8.21 18.94 -13.98
N GLY A 16 -6.89 19.05 -13.79
CA GLY A 16 -5.88 18.29 -14.52
C GLY A 16 -5.99 16.80 -14.23
N ASP A 17 -6.10 16.41 -12.96
CA ASP A 17 -6.17 15.01 -12.52
C ASP A 17 -7.38 14.30 -13.16
N TYR A 18 -8.55 14.96 -13.14
CA TYR A 18 -9.76 14.43 -13.79
C TYR A 18 -9.58 14.28 -15.30
N HIS A 19 -8.98 15.29 -15.95
CA HIS A 19 -8.71 15.25 -17.37
C HIS A 19 -7.75 14.10 -17.72
N GLU A 20 -6.67 13.91 -16.96
CA GLU A 20 -5.72 12.81 -17.16
C GLU A 20 -6.38 11.44 -17.04
N LEU A 21 -7.22 11.24 -16.01
CA LEU A 21 -7.96 10.00 -15.80
C LEU A 21 -8.93 9.69 -16.95
N ASN A 22 -9.75 10.67 -17.36
CA ASN A 22 -10.72 10.48 -18.44
C ASN A 22 -10.06 10.39 -19.82
N ALA A 23 -8.99 11.15 -20.03
CA ALA A 23 -8.23 11.12 -21.26
C ALA A 23 -7.69 9.71 -21.53
N GLY A 24 -7.23 8.99 -20.50
CA GLY A 24 -6.83 7.59 -20.64
C GLY A 24 -7.97 6.65 -21.05
N ALA A 25 -9.15 6.81 -20.47
CA ALA A 25 -10.29 5.89 -20.68
C ALA A 25 -10.80 5.88 -22.13
N HIS A 26 -10.84 7.03 -22.80
CA HIS A 26 -11.31 7.13 -24.19
C HIS A 26 -10.27 6.74 -25.24
N ARG A 27 -9.05 6.40 -24.83
CA ARG A 27 -7.90 6.23 -25.73
C ARG A 27 -7.45 4.79 -25.93
N LYS A 28 -8.22 3.80 -25.47
CA LYS A 28 -8.02 2.40 -25.84
C LYS A 28 -8.82 2.13 -27.13
N PRO A 29 -8.30 2.41 -28.34
CA PRO A 29 -9.05 2.16 -29.56
C PRO A 29 -9.46 0.69 -29.58
N PRO A 30 -10.75 0.39 -29.79
CA PRO A 30 -11.15 -0.99 -29.90
C PRO A 30 -10.45 -1.59 -31.13
N LYS A 31 -9.83 -2.75 -30.97
CA LYS A 31 -9.15 -3.42 -32.07
C LYS A 31 -10.22 -3.81 -33.09
N VAL A 32 -10.06 -3.37 -34.33
CA VAL A 32 -10.80 -3.93 -35.46
C VAL A 32 -10.16 -5.28 -35.75
N LEU A 33 -10.92 -6.36 -35.63
CA LEU A 33 -10.45 -7.72 -35.87
C LEU A 33 -11.36 -8.41 -36.89
N SER A 34 -10.79 -8.89 -37.99
CA SER A 34 -11.48 -9.73 -38.96
C SER A 34 -11.41 -11.21 -38.57
N ALA A 35 -12.27 -12.03 -39.19
CA ALA A 35 -12.24 -13.48 -39.07
C ALA A 35 -12.27 -14.08 -40.49
N PRO A 36 -11.43 -15.09 -40.81
CA PRO A 36 -10.55 -15.77 -39.87
C PRO A 36 -9.31 -14.96 -39.44
N SER A 37 -8.84 -15.16 -38.20
CA SER A 37 -7.61 -14.57 -37.68
C SER A 37 -6.91 -15.47 -36.65
N LEU A 38 -5.59 -15.28 -36.54
CA LEU A 38 -4.74 -15.91 -35.52
C LEU A 38 -4.35 -14.86 -34.48
N VAL A 39 -4.34 -15.25 -33.21
CA VAL A 39 -4.05 -14.38 -32.07
C VAL A 39 -2.96 -14.99 -31.20
N TRP A 40 -1.96 -14.19 -30.82
CA TRP A 40 -0.97 -14.58 -29.82
C TRP A 40 -0.88 -13.48 -28.76
N HIS A 41 -1.02 -13.83 -27.50
CA HIS A 41 -0.96 -12.91 -26.38
C HIS A 41 0.07 -13.37 -25.37
N LEU A 42 1.05 -12.50 -25.14
CA LEU A 42 2.03 -12.65 -24.09
C LEU A 42 1.81 -11.57 -23.03
N ALA A 43 1.82 -11.94 -21.75
CA ALA A 43 1.94 -11.01 -20.64
C ALA A 43 3.24 -11.28 -19.89
N PHE A 44 3.90 -10.24 -19.40
CA PHE A 44 5.23 -10.31 -18.79
C PHE A 44 5.24 -9.59 -17.44
N TRP A 45 5.78 -10.22 -16.41
CA TRP A 45 5.93 -9.60 -15.10
C TRP A 45 6.97 -8.48 -15.11
N THR A 46 6.64 -7.32 -14.54
CA THR A 46 7.57 -6.18 -14.45
C THR A 46 8.29 -6.07 -13.10
N ASN A 47 7.65 -6.53 -12.02
CA ASN A 47 8.24 -6.54 -10.68
C ASN A 47 8.97 -7.87 -10.47
N PHE A 48 10.29 -7.82 -10.50
CA PHE A 48 11.13 -8.97 -10.19
C PHE A 48 12.43 -8.58 -9.47
N GLN A 49 12.85 -9.45 -8.55
CA GLN A 49 14.25 -9.57 -8.15
C GLN A 49 15.01 -10.34 -9.22
N GLU A 50 16.12 -9.79 -9.71
CA GLU A 50 17.05 -10.53 -10.58
C GLU A 50 17.59 -11.73 -9.80
N GLU A 51 17.27 -12.93 -10.27
CA GLU A 51 17.75 -14.17 -9.68
C GLU A 51 19.17 -14.38 -10.21
N GLY A 52 20.15 -13.96 -9.41
CA GLY A 52 21.56 -14.05 -9.78
C GLY A 52 21.96 -15.51 -10.05
N ASP A 53 22.45 -15.77 -11.26
CA ASP A 53 22.92 -17.07 -11.71
C ASP A 53 24.15 -17.51 -10.89
N ARG A 54 23.96 -18.45 -9.95
CA ARG A 54 24.97 -19.35 -9.38
C ARG A 54 26.39 -18.81 -9.14
N ARG A 55 26.54 -17.60 -8.61
CA ARG A 55 27.75 -17.20 -7.88
C ARG A 55 27.32 -16.81 -6.47
N GLU A 56 28.15 -17.26 -5.53
CA GLU A 56 28.04 -17.06 -4.08
C GLU A 56 27.25 -15.80 -3.75
N GLN A 57 26.18 -16.01 -2.96
CA GLN A 57 25.23 -15.00 -2.52
C GLN A 57 25.90 -13.63 -2.36
N PRO A 58 25.46 -12.58 -3.07
CA PRO A 58 25.72 -11.25 -2.57
C PRO A 58 24.99 -11.15 -1.23
N VAL A 59 25.77 -10.99 -0.16
CA VAL A 59 25.36 -10.81 1.25
C VAL A 59 24.63 -9.46 1.45
N ASN A 60 23.97 -8.92 0.43
CA ASN A 60 22.96 -7.90 0.63
C ASN A 60 21.82 -7.94 -0.42
N PRO A 61 20.70 -8.64 -0.11
CA PRO A 61 19.54 -8.77 -0.99
C PRO A 61 18.58 -7.55 -1.01
N GLU A 62 18.97 -6.39 -0.46
CA GLU A 62 18.09 -5.21 -0.39
C GLU A 62 17.96 -4.39 -1.71
N TRP A 63 18.67 -4.71 -2.81
CA TRP A 63 18.89 -3.72 -3.90
C TRP A 63 18.87 -4.24 -5.34
N ALA A 64 18.10 -5.28 -5.69
CA ALA A 64 17.69 -5.42 -7.09
C ALA A 64 16.43 -4.55 -7.26
N PRO A 65 16.54 -3.31 -7.78
CA PRO A 65 15.37 -2.45 -7.92
C PRO A 65 14.38 -3.15 -8.84
N ASN A 66 13.12 -3.29 -8.41
CA ASN A 66 12.02 -3.44 -9.35
C ASN A 66 12.26 -2.40 -10.45
N LYS A 67 12.44 -2.84 -11.70
CA LYS A 67 12.71 -1.90 -12.79
C LYS A 67 11.65 -0.81 -12.70
N ARG A 68 12.08 0.45 -12.60
CA ARG A 68 11.13 1.55 -12.47
C ARG A 68 10.21 1.52 -13.71
N PRO A 69 8.94 1.97 -13.61
CA PRO A 69 8.06 2.06 -14.78
C PRO A 69 8.73 2.73 -15.99
N GLU A 70 9.59 3.71 -15.74
CA GLU A 70 10.42 4.39 -16.75
C GLU A 70 11.43 3.47 -17.45
N GLU A 71 12.08 2.56 -16.73
CA GLU A 71 13.05 1.60 -17.29
C GLU A 71 12.34 0.55 -18.14
N ILE A 72 11.17 0.08 -17.70
CA ILE A 72 10.31 -0.83 -18.47
C ILE A 72 9.84 -0.15 -19.75
N ASN A 73 9.35 1.09 -19.64
CA ASN A 73 8.93 1.88 -20.80
C ASN A 73 10.10 2.12 -21.76
N THR A 74 11.30 2.39 -21.26
CA THR A 74 12.50 2.58 -22.07
C THR A 74 12.90 1.30 -22.81
N ALA A 75 12.84 0.15 -22.13
CA ALA A 75 13.14 -1.14 -22.75
C ALA A 75 12.09 -1.54 -23.79
N LEU A 76 10.81 -1.29 -23.52
CA LEU A 76 9.72 -1.47 -24.50
C LEU A 76 9.90 -0.54 -25.70
N ASP A 77 10.20 0.73 -25.48
CA ASP A 77 10.42 1.70 -26.57
C ASP A 77 11.60 1.29 -27.45
N ARG A 78 12.70 0.83 -26.82
CA ARG A 78 13.85 0.28 -27.55
C ARG A 78 13.43 -0.90 -28.42
N PHE A 79 12.76 -1.89 -27.83
CA PHE A 79 12.27 -3.07 -28.56
C PHE A 79 11.34 -2.70 -29.72
N ILE A 80 10.33 -1.86 -29.46
CA ILE A 80 9.35 -1.42 -30.46
C ILE A 80 10.04 -0.66 -31.59
N ARG A 81 11.00 0.21 -31.26
CA ARG A 81 11.77 0.96 -32.25
C ARG A 81 12.66 0.05 -33.09
N GLU A 82 13.41 -0.87 -32.47
CA GLU A 82 14.24 -1.84 -33.19
C GLU A 82 13.39 -2.71 -34.11
N LEU A 83 12.25 -3.21 -33.62
CA LEU A 83 11.30 -3.99 -34.40
C LEU A 83 10.75 -3.18 -35.58
N TRP A 84 10.37 -1.94 -35.35
CA TRP A 84 9.89 -1.03 -36.40
C TRP A 84 10.98 -0.81 -37.47
N ILE A 85 12.21 -0.44 -37.09
CA ILE A 85 13.33 -0.25 -38.03
C ILE A 85 13.62 -1.53 -38.81
N GLY A 86 13.68 -2.67 -38.11
CA GLY A 86 13.95 -3.96 -38.71
C GLY A 86 12.89 -4.35 -39.73
N LEU A 87 11.61 -4.08 -39.43
CA LEU A 87 10.51 -4.33 -40.36
C LEU A 87 10.57 -3.43 -41.60
N GLU A 88 10.79 -2.11 -41.44
CA GLU A 88 10.91 -1.20 -42.58
C GLU A 88 12.12 -1.56 -43.46
N THR A 89 13.25 -1.89 -42.84
CA THR A 89 14.50 -2.20 -43.55
C THR A 89 14.41 -3.53 -44.29
N LYS A 90 13.93 -4.58 -43.63
CA LYS A 90 13.89 -5.95 -44.20
C LYS A 90 12.78 -6.13 -45.22
N ARG A 91 11.65 -5.42 -45.07
CA ARG A 91 10.46 -5.63 -45.91
C ARG A 91 10.18 -4.47 -46.87
N GLY A 92 10.75 -3.28 -46.65
CA GLY A 92 10.47 -2.10 -47.48
C GLY A 92 9.02 -1.63 -47.41
N ILE A 93 8.28 -2.02 -46.35
CA ILE A 93 6.87 -1.70 -46.17
C ILE A 93 6.76 -0.66 -45.04
N PRO A 94 6.01 0.44 -45.23
CA PRO A 94 5.78 1.41 -44.16
C PRO A 94 5.00 0.76 -43.01
N ILE A 95 5.47 0.98 -41.78
CA ILE A 95 4.79 0.50 -40.58
C ILE A 95 3.95 1.63 -40.01
N GLU A 96 2.66 1.38 -39.79
CA GLU A 96 1.79 2.34 -39.12
C GLU A 96 1.91 2.17 -37.60
N VAL A 97 2.37 3.23 -36.92
CA VAL A 97 2.48 3.27 -35.46
C VAL A 97 1.35 4.12 -34.88
N THR A 98 0.64 3.58 -33.91
CA THR A 98 -0.43 4.27 -33.18
C THR A 98 -0.10 4.31 -31.68
N PRO A 99 -0.30 5.43 -30.96
CA PRO A 99 -0.91 6.68 -31.43
C PRO A 99 0.07 7.57 -32.19
N ARG A 100 -0.45 8.21 -33.26
CA ARG A 100 0.25 9.23 -34.04
C ARG A 100 -0.51 10.55 -33.96
N ILE A 101 0.13 11.60 -33.47
CA ILE A 101 -0.45 12.95 -33.37
C ILE A 101 0.46 13.96 -34.03
N GLY A 102 -0.05 14.70 -35.02
CA GLY A 102 0.71 15.75 -35.70
C GLY A 102 1.98 15.20 -36.38
N GLY A 103 1.90 13.98 -36.92
CA GLY A 103 3.03 13.29 -37.54
C GLY A 103 4.02 12.65 -36.56
N VAL A 104 3.89 12.89 -35.24
CA VAL A 104 4.73 12.29 -34.19
C VAL A 104 4.09 11.01 -33.67
N ASN A 105 4.86 9.93 -33.69
CA ASN A 105 4.53 8.63 -33.11
C ASN A 105 4.94 8.65 -31.63
N LEU A 106 4.00 8.32 -30.76
CA LEU A 106 4.20 8.35 -29.31
C LEU A 106 4.33 6.92 -28.81
N LEU A 107 5.45 6.61 -28.16
CA LEU A 107 5.66 5.33 -27.48
C LEU A 107 5.40 5.50 -25.97
N PHE A 108 6.02 4.68 -25.12
CA PHE A 108 5.79 4.69 -23.67
C PHE A 108 6.67 5.69 -22.90
N GLY A 109 7.91 5.91 -23.31
CA GLY A 109 8.83 6.92 -22.74
C GLY A 109 9.26 7.98 -23.74
N SER A 110 9.10 7.71 -25.03
CA SER A 110 9.75 8.46 -26.10
C SER A 110 8.80 8.81 -27.24
N ALA A 111 9.08 9.92 -27.92
CA ALA A 111 8.31 10.42 -29.05
C ALA A 111 9.20 10.60 -30.28
N TYR A 112 8.77 10.12 -31.44
CA TYR A 112 9.56 10.11 -32.67
C TYR A 112 8.73 10.53 -33.89
N ARG A 113 9.32 11.31 -34.80
CA ARG A 113 8.68 11.61 -36.10
C ARG A 113 8.82 10.44 -37.08
N LYS A 114 10.01 9.86 -37.14
CA LYS A 114 10.37 8.62 -37.84
C LYS A 114 11.21 7.76 -36.91
N PRO A 115 11.33 6.44 -37.14
CA PRO A 115 12.04 5.58 -36.20
C PRO A 115 13.54 5.88 -36.07
N GLN A 116 14.12 6.54 -37.09
CA GLN A 116 15.51 6.97 -37.14
C GLN A 116 15.73 8.43 -36.69
N ASP A 117 14.67 9.22 -36.52
CA ASP A 117 14.79 10.62 -36.12
C ASP A 117 15.14 10.71 -34.63
N ASP A 118 15.74 11.83 -34.23
CA ASP A 118 15.95 12.17 -32.83
C ASP A 118 14.61 12.29 -32.07
N GLN A 119 14.67 12.03 -30.77
CA GLN A 119 13.51 12.16 -29.89
C GLN A 119 12.98 13.61 -29.95
N VAL A 120 11.65 13.75 -29.96
CA VAL A 120 11.02 15.06 -29.98
C VAL A 120 11.09 15.68 -28.57
N ASP A 121 11.92 16.71 -28.41
CA ASP A 121 12.14 17.38 -27.11
C ASP A 121 10.92 18.16 -26.59
N LYS A 122 10.06 18.65 -27.49
CA LYS A 122 8.89 19.47 -27.12
C LYS A 122 7.59 18.86 -27.66
N LEU A 123 6.81 18.32 -26.74
CA LEU A 123 5.49 17.77 -27.02
C LEU A 123 4.41 18.85 -26.91
N THR A 124 3.44 18.81 -27.82
CA THR A 124 2.21 19.59 -27.70
C THR A 124 1.40 19.14 -26.49
N ARG A 125 0.51 19.99 -25.96
CA ARG A 125 -0.39 19.63 -24.83
C ARG A 125 -1.11 18.30 -25.07
N ARG A 126 -1.70 18.10 -26.26
CA ARG A 126 -2.40 16.86 -26.60
C ARG A 126 -1.49 15.62 -26.62
N GLN A 127 -0.24 15.77 -27.08
CA GLN A 127 0.75 14.69 -27.04
C GLN A 127 1.15 14.39 -25.60
N ASN A 128 1.44 15.43 -24.81
CA ASN A 128 1.70 15.31 -23.36
C ASN A 128 0.54 14.63 -22.63
N ASP A 129 -0.71 14.94 -22.96
CA ASP A 129 -1.86 14.27 -22.35
C ASP A 129 -1.86 12.77 -22.65
N ILE A 130 -1.41 12.34 -23.83
CA ILE A 130 -1.25 10.90 -24.16
C ILE A 130 -0.08 10.31 -23.37
N PHE A 131 1.02 11.05 -23.26
CA PHE A 131 2.13 10.66 -22.41
C PHE A 131 1.74 10.62 -20.92
N ALA A 132 0.84 11.45 -20.41
CA ALA A 132 0.45 11.37 -19.01
C ALA A 132 -0.48 10.17 -18.72
N SER A 133 -1.04 9.52 -19.74
CA SER A 133 -1.98 8.41 -19.57
C SER A 133 -1.34 7.20 -18.88
N THR A 134 -2.02 6.67 -17.86
CA THR A 134 -1.62 5.47 -17.12
C THR A 134 -1.87 4.17 -17.87
N ASN A 135 -2.80 4.19 -18.84
CA ASN A 135 -3.15 3.03 -19.66
C ASN A 135 -2.77 3.29 -21.12
N ARG A 136 -1.46 3.28 -21.41
CA ARG A 136 -0.99 3.50 -22.77
C ARG A 136 -1.02 2.22 -23.58
N VAL A 137 -1.36 2.40 -24.86
CA VAL A 137 -1.36 1.33 -25.84
C VAL A 137 -0.56 1.82 -27.03
N VAL A 138 0.46 1.06 -27.41
CA VAL A 138 1.22 1.27 -28.65
C VAL A 138 0.87 0.14 -29.60
N SER A 139 0.61 0.45 -30.87
CA SER A 139 0.31 -0.57 -31.88
C SER A 139 1.15 -0.36 -33.12
N LEU A 140 1.72 -1.46 -33.64
CA LEU A 140 2.38 -1.55 -34.93
C LEU A 140 1.44 -2.28 -35.89
N GLN A 141 1.11 -1.67 -37.03
CA GLN A 141 0.31 -2.28 -38.08
C GLN A 141 1.11 -2.34 -39.37
N PHE A 142 1.13 -3.52 -40.00
CA PHE A 142 1.91 -3.76 -41.21
C PHE A 142 1.43 -5.01 -41.95
N VAL A 143 2.02 -5.25 -43.12
CA VAL A 143 1.74 -6.43 -43.94
C VAL A 143 2.93 -7.39 -43.88
N TRP A 144 2.69 -8.64 -43.47
CA TRP A 144 3.69 -9.70 -43.48
C TRP A 144 3.20 -10.85 -44.33
N GLN A 145 3.93 -11.18 -45.39
CA GLN A 145 3.58 -12.28 -46.30
C GLN A 145 2.14 -12.20 -46.85
N LEU A 146 1.68 -10.97 -47.15
CA LEU A 146 0.31 -10.63 -47.58
C LEU A 146 -0.77 -10.76 -46.47
N LEU A 147 -0.38 -10.90 -45.21
CA LEU A 147 -1.26 -10.90 -44.05
C LEU A 147 -1.22 -9.56 -43.34
N ASP A 148 -2.37 -9.07 -42.92
CA ASP A 148 -2.45 -7.87 -42.10
C ASP A 148 -2.12 -8.23 -40.65
N VAL A 149 -1.02 -7.68 -40.14
CA VAL A 149 -0.51 -7.92 -38.80
C VAL A 149 -0.71 -6.67 -37.95
N THR A 150 -1.17 -6.87 -36.72
CA THR A 150 -1.16 -5.84 -35.68
C THR A 150 -0.48 -6.39 -34.44
N ILE A 151 0.61 -5.75 -34.01
CA ILE A 151 1.24 -6.02 -32.71
C ILE A 151 0.86 -4.89 -31.77
N ARG A 152 0.27 -5.23 -30.64
CA ARG A 152 -0.27 -4.29 -29.65
C ARG A 152 0.43 -4.48 -28.31
N PHE A 153 1.02 -3.40 -27.81
CA PHE A 153 1.69 -3.34 -26.52
C PHE A 153 0.82 -2.58 -25.54
N GLU A 154 0.66 -3.10 -24.32
CA GLU A 154 -0.02 -2.40 -23.24
C GLU A 154 0.78 -2.51 -21.95
N THR A 155 0.97 -1.41 -21.25
CA THR A 155 1.59 -1.42 -19.92
C THR A 155 0.52 -1.38 -18.83
N GLN A 156 0.80 -2.07 -17.73
CA GLN A 156 0.02 -2.09 -16.50
C GLN A 156 0.99 -1.91 -15.31
N ALA A 157 0.45 -1.69 -14.11
CA ALA A 157 1.28 -1.41 -12.94
C ALA A 157 2.25 -2.55 -12.57
N GLU A 158 1.90 -3.81 -12.84
CA GLU A 158 2.70 -4.99 -12.43
C GLU A 158 3.12 -5.90 -13.58
N TYR A 159 2.64 -5.63 -14.79
CA TYR A 159 2.95 -6.40 -15.98
C TYR A 159 2.81 -5.52 -17.22
N PHE A 160 3.34 -5.97 -18.35
CA PHE A 160 2.95 -5.46 -19.65
C PHE A 160 2.50 -6.62 -20.55
N THR A 161 1.85 -6.30 -21.66
CA THR A 161 1.38 -7.30 -22.62
C THR A 161 1.82 -6.97 -24.03
N MET A 162 2.04 -8.02 -24.82
CA MET A 162 2.23 -7.97 -26.26
C MET A 162 1.21 -8.90 -26.90
N SER A 163 0.27 -8.33 -27.66
CA SER A 163 -0.77 -9.07 -28.37
C SER A 163 -0.59 -8.93 -29.87
N VAL A 164 -0.37 -10.03 -30.57
CA VAL A 164 -0.27 -10.13 -32.01
C VAL A 164 -1.60 -10.61 -32.57
N PHE A 165 -2.12 -9.89 -33.57
CA PHE A 165 -3.30 -10.26 -34.33
C PHE A 165 -2.90 -10.39 -35.80
N VAL A 166 -3.17 -11.54 -36.42
CA VAL A 166 -2.91 -11.77 -37.84
C VAL A 166 -4.22 -12.07 -38.55
N GLU A 167 -4.65 -11.17 -39.43
CA GLU A 167 -5.90 -11.31 -40.18
C GLU A 167 -5.68 -12.12 -41.46
N LEU A 168 -6.50 -13.15 -41.66
CA LEU A 168 -6.40 -14.06 -42.79
C LEU A 168 -7.42 -13.74 -43.91
N ASP A 169 -8.39 -12.86 -43.61
CA ASP A 169 -9.56 -12.48 -44.43
C ASP A 169 -9.32 -11.31 -45.41
N ARG A 170 -8.06 -10.92 -45.66
CA ARG A 170 -7.81 -9.85 -46.64
C ARG A 170 -8.34 -10.35 -48.00
N PRO A 171 -9.16 -9.57 -48.74
CA PRO A 171 -9.68 -9.97 -50.05
C PRO A 171 -8.48 -10.19 -50.97
N ARG A 172 -8.05 -11.45 -51.07
CA ARG A 172 -6.99 -11.87 -51.96
C ARG A 172 -7.58 -11.68 -53.33
N ASN A 173 -6.95 -10.87 -54.18
CA ASN A 173 -7.21 -10.89 -55.61
C ASN A 173 -6.69 -12.23 -56.20
N ASN A 174 -7.15 -13.35 -55.63
CA ASN A 174 -6.66 -14.72 -55.82
C ASN A 174 -5.15 -14.93 -55.61
N THR A 175 -4.43 -13.97 -55.01
CA THR A 175 -3.00 -14.13 -54.77
C THR A 175 -2.77 -14.94 -53.48
N PRO A 176 -2.18 -16.15 -53.55
CA PRO A 176 -1.83 -16.91 -52.35
C PRO A 176 -0.82 -16.13 -51.50
N THR A 177 -0.83 -16.33 -50.18
CA THR A 177 0.19 -15.76 -49.29
C THR A 177 1.57 -16.26 -49.70
N GLY A 178 2.63 -15.48 -49.43
CA GLY A 178 4.01 -15.96 -49.66
C GLY A 178 4.38 -17.19 -48.82
N ILE A 179 3.59 -17.51 -47.79
CA ILE A 179 3.73 -18.70 -46.95
C ILE A 179 2.91 -19.85 -47.55
N ALA A 180 3.57 -20.79 -48.24
CA ALA A 180 2.92 -21.94 -48.86
C ALA A 180 2.17 -22.81 -47.83
N GLU A 181 2.81 -23.10 -46.69
CA GLU A 181 2.24 -23.89 -45.59
C GLU A 181 0.98 -23.26 -44.99
N LEU A 182 0.89 -21.92 -44.96
CA LEU A 182 -0.32 -21.24 -44.49
C LEU A 182 -1.46 -21.42 -45.46
N ASN A 183 -1.21 -21.26 -46.77
CA ASN A 183 -2.23 -21.49 -47.78
C ASN A 183 -2.72 -22.93 -47.74
N GLU A 184 -1.80 -23.88 -47.61
CA GLU A 184 -2.15 -25.29 -47.46
C GLU A 184 -2.96 -25.53 -46.18
N THR A 185 -2.54 -24.97 -45.05
CA THR A 185 -3.28 -25.11 -43.79
C THR A 185 -4.65 -24.46 -43.85
N MET A 186 -4.78 -23.30 -44.49
CA MET A 186 -6.09 -22.66 -44.71
C MET A 186 -6.99 -23.53 -45.58
N ASN A 187 -6.46 -24.13 -46.65
CA ASN A 187 -7.20 -25.08 -47.47
C ASN A 187 -7.60 -26.32 -46.66
N ARG A 188 -6.70 -26.84 -45.81
CA ARG A 188 -6.97 -27.95 -44.88
C ARG A 188 -8.04 -27.59 -43.85
N ILE A 189 -8.03 -26.37 -43.30
CA ILE A 189 -9.06 -25.87 -42.37
C ILE A 189 -10.40 -25.79 -43.09
N VAL A 190 -10.46 -25.22 -44.30
CA VAL A 190 -11.69 -25.15 -45.08
C VAL A 190 -12.20 -26.57 -45.42
N ALA A 191 -11.31 -27.47 -45.84
CA ALA A 191 -11.66 -28.87 -46.13
C ALA A 191 -12.15 -29.62 -44.89
N TYR A 192 -11.55 -29.36 -43.72
CA TYR A 192 -11.92 -29.96 -42.45
C TYR A 192 -13.29 -29.47 -41.96
N LEU A 193 -13.57 -28.17 -42.14
CA LEU A 193 -14.77 -27.53 -41.63
C LEU A 193 -15.98 -27.63 -42.58
N ASP A 194 -15.74 -27.74 -43.88
CA ASP A 194 -16.78 -27.82 -44.91
C ASP A 194 -16.40 -28.90 -45.95
N PRO A 195 -16.52 -30.19 -45.57
CA PRO A 195 -16.14 -31.29 -46.43
C PRO A 195 -16.98 -31.34 -47.73
N ASP A 196 -18.22 -30.86 -47.69
CA ASP A 196 -19.16 -30.89 -48.83
C ASP A 196 -18.81 -29.85 -49.89
N ARG A 197 -18.36 -28.64 -49.49
CA ARG A 197 -17.89 -27.62 -50.43
C ARG A 197 -16.65 -28.06 -51.20
N HIS A 198 -15.82 -28.90 -50.60
CA HIS A 198 -14.64 -29.47 -51.25
C HIS A 198 -15.00 -30.49 -52.36
N LEU A 199 -16.19 -31.08 -52.31
CA LEU A 199 -16.73 -31.94 -53.38
C LEU A 199 -17.07 -31.13 -54.64
N SER A 200 -17.55 -29.90 -54.44
CA SER A 200 -18.04 -29.05 -55.53
C SER A 200 -16.92 -28.49 -56.41
N THR A 201 -15.68 -28.45 -55.92
CA THR A 201 -14.51 -27.96 -56.66
C THR A 201 -13.75 -29.07 -57.40
N GLY A 202 -14.33 -30.27 -57.54
CA GLY A 202 -13.72 -31.39 -58.27
C GLY A 202 -12.71 -32.21 -57.46
N GLY A 203 -12.67 -32.03 -56.14
CA GLY A 203 -11.91 -32.89 -55.24
C GLY A 203 -12.55 -34.28 -55.11
N GLN A 204 -11.72 -35.32 -54.89
CA GLN A 204 -12.23 -36.65 -54.57
C GLN A 204 -13.16 -36.61 -53.35
N PRO A 205 -14.24 -37.41 -53.34
CA PRO A 205 -15.22 -37.33 -52.30
C PRO A 205 -14.68 -37.71 -50.91
N ALA A 206 -14.78 -36.78 -49.96
CA ALA A 206 -14.38 -36.94 -48.57
C ALA A 206 -15.19 -38.01 -47.79
N ALA A 207 -16.21 -38.61 -48.43
CA ALA A 207 -17.15 -39.58 -47.86
C ALA A 207 -16.52 -40.90 -47.36
N SER A 208 -15.19 -41.00 -47.27
CA SER A 208 -14.50 -42.14 -46.64
C SER A 208 -13.25 -41.75 -45.86
N LEU A 209 -13.07 -40.48 -45.46
CA LEU A 209 -12.02 -40.16 -44.50
C LEU A 209 -12.34 -40.89 -43.19
N SER A 210 -11.47 -41.84 -42.82
CA SER A 210 -11.59 -42.55 -41.55
C SER A 210 -11.52 -41.53 -40.41
N GLN A 211 -12.15 -41.83 -39.26
CA GLN A 211 -12.05 -40.98 -38.07
C GLN A 211 -10.57 -40.67 -37.72
N GLN A 212 -9.67 -41.62 -37.97
CA GLN A 212 -8.24 -41.44 -37.80
C GLN A 212 -7.65 -40.37 -38.73
N ALA A 213 -8.10 -40.29 -39.98
CA ALA A 213 -7.67 -39.25 -40.91
C ALA A 213 -8.20 -37.86 -40.50
N VAL A 214 -9.44 -37.78 -40.00
CA VAL A 214 -10.02 -36.55 -39.45
C VAL A 214 -9.25 -36.10 -38.21
N ASP A 215 -8.97 -37.02 -37.29
CA ASP A 215 -8.20 -36.75 -36.08
C ASP A 215 -6.76 -36.30 -36.41
N GLN A 216 -6.13 -36.89 -37.43
CA GLN A 216 -4.81 -36.49 -37.89
C GLN A 216 -4.81 -35.10 -38.54
N LEU A 217 -5.82 -34.81 -39.36
CA LEU A 217 -5.99 -33.49 -39.98
C LEU A 217 -6.19 -32.40 -38.92
N ALA A 218 -7.02 -32.67 -37.92
CA ALA A 218 -7.26 -31.75 -36.82
C ALA A 218 -6.00 -31.55 -35.95
N LYS A 219 -5.18 -32.59 -35.77
CA LYS A 219 -3.86 -32.49 -35.13
C LYS A 219 -2.87 -31.64 -35.93
N ASP A 220 -2.86 -31.78 -37.25
CA ASP A 220 -1.98 -31.00 -38.12
C ASP A 220 -2.38 -29.52 -38.12
N ILE A 221 -3.69 -29.23 -38.19
CA ILE A 221 -4.23 -27.87 -38.07
C ILE A 221 -3.84 -27.26 -36.72
N ASN A 222 -4.02 -28.01 -35.61
CA ASN A 222 -3.61 -27.54 -34.29
C ASN A 222 -2.11 -27.20 -34.24
N ARG A 223 -1.27 -28.15 -34.67
CA ARG A 223 0.19 -28.01 -34.66
C ARG A 223 0.63 -26.76 -35.40
N TYR A 224 0.02 -26.51 -36.57
CA TYR A 224 0.34 -25.34 -37.35
C TYR A 224 -0.19 -24.05 -36.71
N SER A 225 -1.49 -23.95 -36.47
CA SER A 225 -2.17 -22.71 -36.03
C SER A 225 -1.77 -22.24 -34.62
N PHE A 226 -1.41 -23.16 -33.73
CA PHE A 226 -1.04 -22.83 -32.35
C PHE A 226 0.46 -22.93 -32.07
N HIS A 227 1.28 -23.52 -32.96
CA HIS A 227 2.72 -23.64 -32.71
C HIS A 227 3.61 -23.22 -33.89
N GLU A 228 3.57 -23.92 -35.01
CA GLU A 228 4.54 -23.71 -36.11
C GLU A 228 4.42 -22.30 -36.71
N PHE A 229 3.20 -21.83 -36.92
CA PHE A 229 2.94 -20.48 -37.40
C PHE A 229 3.57 -19.41 -36.48
N TRP A 230 3.42 -19.56 -35.16
CA TRP A 230 3.94 -18.60 -34.19
C TRP A 230 5.45 -18.70 -34.02
N ARG A 231 6.04 -19.89 -34.19
CA ARG A 231 7.49 -20.05 -34.25
C ARG A 231 8.07 -19.32 -35.45
N ALA A 232 7.48 -19.52 -36.65
CA ALA A 232 7.91 -18.82 -37.85
C ALA A 232 7.72 -17.29 -37.72
N PHE A 233 6.59 -16.85 -37.16
CA PHE A 233 6.35 -15.43 -36.89
C PHE A 233 7.39 -14.85 -35.94
N ASP A 234 7.68 -15.54 -34.85
CA ASP A 234 8.69 -15.13 -33.89
C ASP A 234 10.09 -15.02 -34.50
N GLU A 235 10.50 -16.04 -35.28
CA GLU A 235 11.79 -16.08 -35.98
C GLU A 235 11.91 -15.03 -37.10
N GLU A 236 10.84 -14.74 -37.85
CA GLU A 236 10.90 -13.81 -38.98
C GLU A 236 10.61 -12.36 -38.62
N VAL A 237 9.75 -12.13 -37.63
CA VAL A 237 9.18 -10.82 -37.28
C VAL A 237 9.71 -10.36 -35.93
N LEU A 238 9.44 -11.08 -34.84
CA LEU A 238 9.80 -10.60 -33.49
C LEU A 238 11.31 -10.54 -33.28
N SER A 239 12.08 -11.47 -33.87
CA SER A 239 13.55 -11.46 -33.85
C SER A 239 14.19 -10.19 -34.43
N LEU A 240 13.44 -9.41 -35.23
CA LEU A 240 13.90 -8.13 -35.78
C LEU A 240 13.96 -7.03 -34.72
N GLY A 241 13.27 -7.20 -33.58
CA GLY A 241 13.38 -6.31 -32.43
C GLY A 241 14.66 -6.51 -31.61
N GLY A 242 15.72 -7.04 -32.21
CA GLY A 242 17.03 -7.21 -31.59
C GLY A 242 17.09 -8.33 -30.56
N SER A 243 18.06 -8.24 -29.65
CA SER A 243 18.30 -9.21 -28.58
C SER A 243 17.32 -9.07 -27.41
N PHE A 244 16.07 -8.67 -27.65
CA PHE A 244 15.09 -8.41 -26.59
C PHE A 244 14.81 -9.62 -25.70
N ARG A 245 14.92 -10.84 -26.25
CA ARG A 245 14.84 -12.10 -25.48
C ARG A 245 15.91 -12.23 -24.39
N ASN A 246 17.00 -11.49 -24.53
CA ASN A 246 18.07 -11.44 -23.54
C ASN A 246 17.78 -10.40 -22.44
N ASP A 247 16.82 -9.49 -22.63
CA ASP A 247 16.41 -8.58 -21.56
C ASP A 247 15.49 -9.33 -20.58
N ALA A 248 15.84 -9.27 -19.30
CA ALA A 248 15.15 -9.94 -18.22
C ALA A 248 13.64 -9.64 -18.18
N ILE A 249 13.18 -8.48 -18.67
CA ILE A 249 11.75 -8.13 -18.68
C ILE A 249 10.93 -9.03 -19.61
N PHE A 250 11.52 -9.57 -20.67
CA PHE A 250 10.82 -10.41 -21.64
C PHE A 250 10.94 -11.91 -21.33
N GLN A 251 11.73 -12.29 -20.32
CA GLN A 251 11.91 -13.69 -19.93
C GLN A 251 10.83 -14.17 -18.95
N ARG A 252 10.13 -13.24 -18.28
CA ARG A 252 9.14 -13.58 -17.25
C ARG A 252 7.74 -13.56 -17.80
N VAL A 253 7.49 -14.42 -18.79
CA VAL A 253 6.13 -14.62 -19.30
C VAL A 253 5.25 -15.07 -18.13
N CYS A 254 4.09 -14.45 -17.95
CA CYS A 254 3.07 -14.83 -16.97
C CYS A 254 1.78 -15.33 -17.61
N ALA A 255 1.59 -15.04 -18.90
CA ALA A 255 0.52 -15.58 -19.72
C ALA A 255 1.03 -15.82 -21.15
N ASP A 256 0.80 -17.01 -21.71
CA ASP A 256 0.94 -17.28 -23.14
C ASP A 256 -0.37 -17.86 -23.67
N PHE A 257 -1.14 -17.06 -24.41
CA PHE A 257 -2.41 -17.47 -25.00
C PHE A 257 -2.31 -17.46 -26.52
N ARG A 258 -2.80 -18.53 -27.14
CA ARG A 258 -2.80 -18.68 -28.60
C ARG A 258 -4.22 -18.98 -29.05
N GLY A 259 -4.71 -18.18 -29.96
CA GLY A 259 -6.11 -18.13 -30.35
C GLY A 259 -6.31 -18.33 -31.84
N PHE A 260 -7.36 -19.07 -32.20
CA PHE A 260 -7.90 -19.09 -33.55
C PHE A 260 -9.30 -18.48 -33.56
N VAL A 261 -9.50 -17.46 -34.38
CA VAL A 261 -10.79 -16.77 -34.51
C VAL A 261 -11.37 -17.12 -35.86
N ALA A 262 -12.57 -17.69 -35.86
CA ALA A 262 -13.30 -18.10 -37.04
C ALA A 262 -14.65 -17.36 -37.15
N SER A 263 -15.25 -17.40 -38.33
CA SER A 263 -16.61 -16.93 -38.57
C SER A 263 -17.25 -17.71 -39.71
N GLU A 264 -18.51 -17.38 -40.02
CA GLU A 264 -19.28 -17.93 -41.15
C GLU A 264 -18.65 -17.72 -42.51
N ARG A 265 -17.73 -16.75 -42.63
CA ARG A 265 -16.93 -16.61 -43.86
C ARG A 265 -16.04 -17.83 -44.10
N ALA A 266 -15.58 -18.45 -43.01
CA ALA A 266 -14.73 -19.63 -43.04
C ALA A 266 -15.54 -20.93 -42.96
N VAL A 267 -16.54 -21.00 -42.07
CA VAL A 267 -17.40 -22.17 -41.87
C VAL A 267 -18.78 -21.78 -41.35
N THR A 268 -19.82 -22.31 -41.96
CA THR A 268 -21.22 -22.13 -41.53
C THR A 268 -21.69 -23.35 -40.75
N PHE A 269 -22.33 -23.14 -39.60
CA PHE A 269 -22.93 -24.20 -38.79
C PHE A 269 -24.43 -23.95 -38.65
N GLY A 270 -25.26 -24.91 -39.04
CA GLY A 270 -26.70 -24.97 -38.75
C GLY A 270 -27.58 -23.75 -39.09
N ASP A 271 -28.89 -23.92 -38.90
CA ASP A 271 -29.94 -23.03 -39.40
C ASP A 271 -30.10 -21.70 -38.62
N ASP A 272 -30.21 -20.60 -39.37
CA ASP A 272 -30.25 -19.16 -39.04
C ASP A 272 -31.40 -18.69 -38.14
N ARG A 273 -32.10 -19.61 -37.44
CA ARG A 273 -33.28 -19.30 -36.60
C ARG A 273 -32.96 -18.54 -35.32
N PHE A 274 -31.74 -18.03 -35.17
CA PHE A 274 -31.23 -17.29 -34.00
C PHE A 274 -32.19 -16.20 -33.48
N PHE A 275 -32.82 -15.43 -34.35
CA PHE A 275 -33.74 -14.35 -33.94
C PHE A 275 -35.19 -14.78 -33.69
N LYS A 276 -35.55 -16.04 -33.97
CA LYS A 276 -36.94 -16.50 -33.93
C LYS A 276 -37.28 -17.32 -32.69
N PHE A 277 -36.29 -17.75 -31.91
CA PHE A 277 -36.50 -18.68 -30.80
C PHE A 277 -35.98 -18.12 -29.47
N ASN A 278 -36.77 -18.24 -28.40
CA ASN A 278 -36.40 -17.81 -27.04
C ASN A 278 -35.45 -18.79 -26.33
N GLY A 279 -34.86 -19.74 -27.06
CA GLY A 279 -33.97 -20.77 -26.52
C GLY A 279 -32.51 -20.55 -26.91
N PRO A 280 -31.58 -21.33 -26.31
CA PRO A 280 -30.17 -21.27 -26.67
C PRO A 280 -29.99 -21.64 -28.16
N PRO A 281 -28.99 -21.04 -28.84
CA PRO A 281 -28.71 -21.38 -30.22
C PRO A 281 -28.38 -22.88 -30.34
N SER A 282 -28.82 -23.53 -31.42
CA SER A 282 -28.49 -24.95 -31.67
C SER A 282 -27.13 -25.12 -32.36
N TRP A 283 -26.68 -24.11 -33.11
CA TRP A 283 -25.46 -24.19 -33.94
C TRP A 283 -24.18 -24.39 -33.11
N GLY A 284 -24.14 -23.96 -31.85
CA GLY A 284 -22.93 -24.07 -31.05
C GLY A 284 -22.56 -25.49 -30.67
N ALA A 285 -23.52 -26.43 -30.63
CA ALA A 285 -23.23 -27.84 -30.41
C ALA A 285 -22.48 -28.45 -31.61
N GLU A 286 -22.94 -28.14 -32.82
CA GLU A 286 -22.31 -28.53 -34.08
C GLU A 286 -20.92 -27.87 -34.23
N ALA A 287 -20.84 -26.56 -33.99
CA ALA A 287 -19.59 -25.81 -34.01
C ALA A 287 -18.58 -26.36 -32.99
N LYS A 288 -19.03 -26.71 -31.77
CA LYS A 288 -18.18 -27.38 -30.78
C LYS A 288 -17.71 -28.73 -31.30
N GLN A 289 -18.58 -29.56 -31.84
CA GLN A 289 -18.21 -30.89 -32.35
C GLN A 289 -17.13 -30.80 -33.44
N ALA A 290 -17.22 -29.80 -34.32
CA ALA A 290 -16.24 -29.55 -35.37
C ALA A 290 -14.93 -28.93 -34.84
N LEU A 291 -15.00 -27.91 -33.99
CA LEU A 291 -13.84 -27.09 -33.60
C LEU A 291 -13.09 -27.60 -32.37
N LEU A 292 -13.77 -28.27 -31.45
CA LEU A 292 -13.17 -28.74 -30.20
C LEU A 292 -12.01 -29.74 -30.40
N PRO A 293 -12.06 -30.68 -31.37
CA PRO A 293 -10.91 -31.54 -31.68
C PRO A 293 -9.63 -30.74 -31.88
N LEU A 294 -9.70 -29.60 -32.58
CA LEU A 294 -8.55 -28.73 -32.91
C LEU A 294 -7.77 -28.21 -31.70
N ILE A 295 -8.27 -28.32 -30.46
CA ILE A 295 -7.53 -27.96 -29.23
C ILE A 295 -7.47 -29.11 -28.22
N GLN A 296 -8.06 -30.27 -28.53
CA GLN A 296 -8.08 -31.44 -27.66
C GLN A 296 -7.02 -32.50 -27.95
N HIS A 297 -6.26 -32.39 -29.05
CA HIS A 297 -5.33 -33.46 -29.43
C HIS A 297 -4.17 -33.66 -28.45
N ARG A 298 -3.62 -32.57 -27.89
CA ARG A 298 -2.49 -32.64 -26.95
C ARG A 298 -2.88 -33.33 -25.63
N ILE A 299 -4.14 -33.14 -25.24
CA ILE A 299 -4.78 -33.71 -24.06
C ILE A 299 -4.81 -35.25 -24.10
N ARG A 300 -4.90 -35.84 -25.30
CA ARG A 300 -5.07 -37.30 -25.46
C ARG A 300 -3.76 -38.09 -25.46
N ALA A 301 -2.63 -37.46 -25.80
CA ALA A 301 -1.34 -38.15 -25.88
C ALA A 301 -0.73 -38.44 -24.50
N ASP A 302 -0.90 -37.53 -23.53
CA ASP A 302 -0.19 -37.55 -22.24
C ASP A 302 -1.08 -37.96 -21.05
N HIS A 303 -2.16 -38.72 -21.26
CA HIS A 303 -3.08 -39.25 -20.23
C HIS A 303 -3.78 -38.21 -19.32
N THR A 304 -3.52 -36.93 -19.48
CA THR A 304 -4.16 -35.86 -18.71
C THR A 304 -5.32 -35.27 -19.51
N ARG A 305 -6.53 -35.79 -19.30
CA ARG A 305 -7.77 -35.21 -19.87
C ARG A 305 -8.05 -33.82 -19.26
N TYR A 306 -7.44 -32.77 -19.77
CA TYR A 306 -7.86 -31.40 -19.50
C TYR A 306 -9.31 -31.23 -19.96
N GLU A 307 -10.19 -30.86 -19.03
CA GLU A 307 -11.54 -30.44 -19.40
C GLU A 307 -11.44 -29.08 -20.12
N CYS A 308 -12.12 -28.95 -21.26
CA CYS A 308 -12.23 -27.69 -21.97
C CYS A 308 -13.47 -26.92 -21.51
N ALA A 309 -13.38 -25.60 -21.42
CA ALA A 309 -14.57 -24.76 -21.29
C ALA A 309 -15.13 -24.48 -22.68
N ALA A 310 -16.45 -24.59 -22.80
CA ALA A 310 -17.19 -24.25 -24.02
C ALA A 310 -18.46 -23.50 -23.64
N ASN A 311 -18.65 -22.32 -24.22
CA ASN A 311 -19.82 -21.50 -23.92
C ASN A 311 -20.09 -20.48 -25.01
N TYR A 312 -21.32 -19.99 -25.02
CA TYR A 312 -21.66 -18.83 -25.83
C TYR A 312 -21.19 -17.54 -25.15
N MET A 313 -20.91 -16.53 -25.97
CA MET A 313 -20.60 -15.15 -25.57
C MET A 313 -21.37 -14.17 -26.47
N LEU A 314 -21.44 -12.91 -26.05
CA LEU A 314 -22.20 -11.85 -26.74
C LEU A 314 -23.68 -12.24 -26.95
N ASP A 315 -24.34 -12.77 -25.92
CA ASP A 315 -25.74 -13.23 -25.99
C ASP A 315 -25.97 -14.32 -27.06
N GLY A 316 -25.07 -15.29 -27.18
CA GLY A 316 -25.24 -16.39 -28.14
C GLY A 316 -24.65 -16.13 -29.52
N ARG A 317 -24.05 -14.97 -29.78
CA ARG A 317 -23.53 -14.60 -31.11
C ARG A 317 -22.10 -15.06 -31.37
N ALA A 318 -21.41 -15.53 -30.34
CA ALA A 318 -20.09 -16.14 -30.47
C ALA A 318 -20.01 -17.40 -29.61
N LEU A 319 -19.24 -18.37 -30.06
CA LEU A 319 -18.85 -19.56 -29.31
C LEU A 319 -17.39 -19.39 -28.90
N TYR A 320 -17.10 -19.62 -27.63
CA TYR A 320 -15.76 -19.65 -27.08
C TYR A 320 -15.44 -21.06 -26.61
N LEU A 321 -14.27 -21.56 -27.01
CA LEU A 321 -13.70 -22.83 -26.58
C LEU A 321 -12.30 -22.55 -26.02
N SER A 322 -11.92 -23.14 -24.90
CA SER A 322 -10.54 -23.04 -24.41
C SER A 322 -10.14 -24.23 -23.56
N THR A 323 -8.85 -24.59 -23.66
CA THR A 323 -8.22 -25.59 -22.80
C THR A 323 -8.08 -25.10 -21.35
N LEU A 324 -8.05 -23.78 -21.12
CA LEU A 324 -7.84 -23.14 -19.83
C LEU A 324 -6.69 -23.77 -19.02
N GLY A 325 -5.67 -24.28 -19.72
CA GLY A 325 -4.58 -25.06 -19.15
C GLY A 325 -3.76 -24.30 -18.09
N PRO A 326 -3.03 -25.03 -17.24
CA PRO A 326 -2.17 -24.43 -16.23
C PRO A 326 -1.07 -23.59 -16.90
N GLN A 327 -0.89 -22.37 -16.41
CA GLN A 327 0.16 -21.44 -16.81
C GLN A 327 0.98 -21.11 -15.56
N LEU A 328 1.63 -22.12 -14.98
CA LEU A 328 2.43 -21.91 -13.77
C LEU A 328 3.65 -21.07 -14.13
N PRO A 329 3.92 -19.96 -13.40
CA PRO A 329 5.09 -19.12 -13.67
C PRO A 329 6.43 -19.84 -13.48
N GLU A 330 6.45 -20.90 -12.68
CA GLU A 330 7.65 -21.69 -12.34
C GLU A 330 8.08 -22.64 -13.49
N ILE A 331 7.25 -22.83 -14.51
CA ILE A 331 7.57 -23.71 -15.65
C ILE A 331 8.48 -22.96 -16.63
N SER A 332 9.56 -23.62 -17.04
CA SER A 332 10.50 -23.09 -18.03
C SER A 332 9.79 -22.76 -19.36
N ASP A 333 10.25 -21.74 -20.08
CA ASP A 333 9.60 -21.29 -21.33
C ASP A 333 9.45 -22.40 -22.38
N GLY A 334 10.35 -23.38 -22.40
CA GLY A 334 10.29 -24.52 -23.31
C GLY A 334 9.24 -25.57 -22.93
N GLU A 335 8.86 -25.65 -21.65
CA GLU A 335 7.88 -26.61 -21.13
C GLU A 335 6.48 -26.00 -21.00
N ARG A 336 6.37 -24.68 -21.12
CA ARG A 336 5.11 -23.97 -20.98
C ARG A 336 4.14 -24.35 -22.10
N ILE A 337 2.99 -24.89 -21.71
CA ILE A 337 1.91 -25.23 -22.64
C ILE A 337 1.01 -24.01 -22.77
N PRO A 338 0.97 -23.30 -23.93
CA PRO A 338 0.14 -22.12 -24.11
C PRO A 338 -1.35 -22.44 -23.88
N VAL A 339 -2.12 -21.46 -23.41
CA VAL A 339 -3.57 -21.60 -23.39
C VAL A 339 -4.09 -21.43 -24.80
N GLU A 340 -4.52 -22.54 -25.36
CA GLU A 340 -5.18 -22.58 -26.65
C GLU A 340 -6.66 -22.22 -26.50
N PHE A 341 -7.15 -21.36 -27.38
CA PHE A 341 -8.56 -21.01 -27.44
C PHE A 341 -9.05 -20.83 -28.87
N ILE A 342 -10.35 -21.03 -29.06
CA ILE A 342 -11.05 -20.77 -30.32
C ILE A 342 -12.22 -19.83 -30.03
N VAL A 343 -12.38 -18.81 -30.88
CA VAL A 343 -13.58 -17.97 -30.91
C VAL A 343 -14.23 -18.15 -32.27
N TYR A 344 -15.45 -18.66 -32.31
CA TYR A 344 -16.26 -18.65 -33.53
C TYR A 344 -17.33 -17.56 -33.41
N ALA A 345 -17.33 -16.61 -34.35
CA ALA A 345 -18.30 -15.52 -34.38
C ALA A 345 -19.34 -15.73 -35.49
N HIS A 346 -20.61 -15.75 -35.10
CA HIS A 346 -21.75 -15.73 -36.01
C HIS A 346 -21.94 -14.29 -36.51
N GLN A 347 -21.27 -13.96 -37.62
CA GLN A 347 -21.12 -12.59 -38.10
C GLN A 347 -22.32 -12.10 -38.89
N ARG A 348 -23.05 -13.01 -39.55
CA ARG A 348 -24.16 -12.71 -40.45
C ARG A 348 -25.34 -13.63 -40.17
N VAL A 349 -26.54 -13.08 -40.32
CA VAL A 349 -27.78 -13.87 -40.40
C VAL A 349 -28.54 -13.32 -41.59
N GLY A 350 -28.61 -14.10 -42.67
CA GLY A 350 -28.90 -13.56 -44.00
C GLY A 350 -27.98 -12.37 -44.34
N ASP A 351 -28.56 -11.23 -44.70
CA ASP A 351 -27.82 -10.02 -45.08
C ASP A 351 -27.38 -9.13 -43.90
N ARG A 352 -27.81 -9.44 -42.67
CA ARG A 352 -27.58 -8.58 -41.50
C ARG A 352 -26.29 -8.97 -40.79
N THR A 353 -25.41 -7.99 -40.53
CA THR A 353 -24.22 -8.21 -39.69
C THR A 353 -24.62 -8.23 -38.21
N VAL A 354 -24.47 -9.38 -37.56
CA VAL A 354 -24.84 -9.62 -36.15
C VAL A 354 -23.68 -9.34 -35.19
N VAL A 355 -22.44 -9.63 -35.64
CA VAL A 355 -21.20 -9.31 -34.94
C VAL A 355 -20.28 -8.56 -35.88
N ASN A 356 -20.03 -7.29 -35.60
CA ASN A 356 -19.09 -6.50 -36.39
C ASN A 356 -17.63 -6.72 -35.93
N LYS A 357 -16.67 -6.29 -36.76
CA LYS A 357 -15.22 -6.44 -36.48
C LYS A 357 -14.77 -5.78 -35.17
N TRP A 358 -15.43 -4.69 -34.78
CA TRP A 358 -15.14 -3.97 -33.53
C TRP A 358 -15.60 -4.74 -32.30
N GLN A 359 -16.80 -5.33 -32.35
CA GLN A 359 -17.34 -6.18 -31.29
C GLN A 359 -16.49 -7.44 -31.11
N LEU A 360 -16.07 -8.06 -32.22
CA LEU A 360 -15.19 -9.22 -32.19
C LEU A 360 -13.83 -8.90 -31.58
N GLY A 361 -13.16 -7.83 -32.02
CA GLY A 361 -11.87 -7.45 -31.45
C GLY A 361 -11.97 -7.01 -29.99
N ARG A 362 -13.08 -6.37 -29.57
CA ARG A 362 -13.37 -6.12 -28.15
C ARG A 362 -13.54 -7.43 -27.36
N LEU A 363 -14.31 -8.37 -27.87
CA LEU A 363 -14.52 -9.67 -27.25
C LEU A 363 -13.19 -10.40 -27.02
N VAL A 364 -12.38 -10.52 -28.08
CA VAL A 364 -11.07 -11.18 -28.00
C VAL A 364 -10.16 -10.45 -27.01
N SER A 365 -10.08 -9.12 -27.08
CA SER A 365 -9.27 -8.34 -26.12
C SER A 365 -9.71 -8.54 -24.68
N GLN A 366 -11.03 -8.63 -24.42
CA GLN A 366 -11.56 -8.91 -23.09
C GLN A 366 -11.24 -10.32 -22.61
N ILE A 367 -11.32 -11.33 -23.48
CA ILE A 367 -10.93 -12.71 -23.16
C ILE A 367 -9.45 -12.76 -22.77
N LEU A 368 -8.57 -12.14 -23.55
CA LEU A 368 -7.14 -12.07 -23.26
C LEU A 368 -6.89 -11.38 -21.91
N GLN A 369 -7.53 -10.23 -21.68
CA GLN A 369 -7.40 -9.48 -20.44
C GLN A 369 -7.89 -10.27 -19.21
N LEU A 370 -9.04 -10.94 -19.31
CA LEU A 370 -9.57 -11.80 -18.24
C LEU A 370 -8.66 -12.99 -17.97
N GLY A 371 -8.12 -13.61 -19.03
CA GLY A 371 -7.11 -14.65 -18.94
C GLY A 371 -5.86 -14.19 -18.18
N THR A 372 -5.43 -12.95 -18.41
CA THR A 372 -4.27 -12.36 -17.72
C THR A 372 -4.62 -12.01 -16.28
N PHE A 373 -5.77 -11.39 -16.00
CA PHE A 373 -6.21 -11.06 -14.64
C PHE A 373 -6.30 -12.28 -13.73
N ARG A 374 -6.83 -13.42 -14.20
CA ARG A 374 -6.87 -14.64 -13.37
C ARG A 374 -5.47 -15.13 -12.99
N LEU A 375 -4.49 -15.04 -13.91
CA LEU A 375 -3.11 -15.46 -13.63
C LEU A 375 -2.43 -14.46 -12.72
N CYS A 376 -2.73 -13.16 -12.89
CA CYS A 376 -2.18 -12.13 -12.03
C CYS A 376 -2.72 -12.18 -10.60
N ALA A 377 -3.98 -12.57 -10.42
CA ALA A 377 -4.57 -12.81 -9.10
C ALA A 377 -3.81 -13.92 -8.33
N LEU A 378 -3.33 -14.94 -9.05
CA LEU A 378 -2.62 -16.09 -8.49
C LEU A 378 -1.10 -15.88 -8.35
N LYS A 379 -0.59 -14.67 -8.65
CA LYS A 379 0.82 -14.35 -8.45
C LYS A 379 1.21 -14.58 -6.99
N ASP A 380 2.30 -15.32 -6.79
CA ASP A 380 2.88 -15.65 -5.47
C ASP A 380 1.92 -16.40 -4.52
N VAL A 381 0.90 -17.08 -5.04
CA VAL A 381 -0.14 -17.75 -4.22
C VAL A 381 0.45 -18.77 -3.23
N ARG A 382 1.53 -19.45 -3.60
CA ARG A 382 2.25 -20.38 -2.71
C ARG A 382 2.83 -19.66 -1.48
N TRP A 383 3.42 -18.49 -1.68
CA TRP A 383 3.95 -17.67 -0.59
C TRP A 383 2.83 -17.07 0.26
N LEU A 384 1.70 -16.74 -0.35
CA LEU A 384 0.51 -16.29 0.37
C LEU A 384 -0.06 -17.40 1.27
N HIS A 385 -0.07 -18.66 0.81
CA HIS A 385 -0.42 -19.81 1.64
C HIS A 385 0.49 -19.95 2.86
N ASN A 386 1.81 -19.86 2.66
CA ASN A 386 2.77 -19.91 3.75
C ASN A 386 2.57 -18.77 4.75
N ALA A 387 2.40 -17.54 4.27
CA ALA A 387 2.09 -16.40 5.12
C ALA A 387 0.76 -16.59 5.87
N GLY A 388 -0.23 -17.21 5.25
CA GLY A 388 -1.51 -17.55 5.88
C GLY A 388 -1.40 -18.54 7.04
N LEU A 389 -0.46 -19.48 6.97
CA LEU A 389 -0.11 -20.39 8.07
C LEU A 389 0.61 -19.64 9.19
N GLU A 390 1.64 -18.86 8.88
CA GLU A 390 2.40 -18.10 9.88
C GLU A 390 1.53 -17.04 10.59
N LEU A 391 0.56 -16.45 9.90
CA LEU A 391 -0.42 -15.54 10.50
C LEU A 391 -1.33 -16.22 11.53
N ALA A 392 -1.62 -17.52 11.38
CA ALA A 392 -2.39 -18.24 12.38
C ALA A 392 -1.61 -18.35 13.70
N ASP A 393 -0.30 -18.59 13.62
CA ASP A 393 0.60 -18.61 14.80
C ASP A 393 0.69 -17.21 15.43
N LEU A 394 0.70 -16.15 14.61
CA LEU A 394 0.66 -14.77 15.07
C LEU A 394 -0.66 -14.44 15.79
N GLU A 395 -1.80 -14.91 15.30
CA GLU A 395 -3.09 -14.75 15.99
C GLU A 395 -3.04 -15.40 17.39
N GLU A 396 -2.43 -16.58 17.53
CA GLU A 396 -2.23 -17.20 18.84
C GLU A 396 -1.31 -16.35 19.74
N ALA A 397 -0.22 -15.81 19.21
CA ALA A 397 0.69 -14.93 19.96
C ALA A 397 -0.01 -13.65 20.44
N THR A 398 -0.79 -13.00 19.58
CA THR A 398 -1.58 -11.82 19.98
C THR A 398 -2.63 -12.15 21.04
N GLN A 399 -3.25 -13.33 20.99
CA GLN A 399 -4.15 -13.79 22.06
C GLN A 399 -3.42 -14.02 23.39
N ARG A 400 -2.21 -14.60 23.38
CA ARG A 400 -1.38 -14.73 24.59
C ARG A 400 -1.02 -13.37 25.17
N ALA A 401 -0.63 -12.41 24.33
CA ALA A 401 -0.38 -11.04 24.75
C ALA A 401 -1.61 -10.39 25.39
N ARG A 402 -2.80 -10.54 24.79
CA ARG A 402 -4.07 -10.06 25.37
C ARG A 402 -4.36 -10.70 26.73
N ARG A 403 -4.16 -12.01 26.89
CA ARG A 403 -4.34 -12.70 28.17
C ARG A 403 -3.36 -12.19 29.22
N ALA A 404 -2.10 -11.95 28.85
CA ALA A 404 -1.09 -11.39 29.74
C ALA A 404 -1.47 -9.97 30.20
N ILE A 405 -1.99 -9.13 29.30
CA ILE A 405 -2.51 -7.80 29.64
C ILE A 405 -3.71 -7.89 30.60
N ALA A 406 -4.70 -8.73 30.28
CA ALA A 406 -5.88 -8.90 31.12
C ALA A 406 -5.52 -9.41 32.53
N GLN A 407 -4.50 -10.26 32.64
CA GLN A 407 -3.94 -10.69 33.94
C GLN A 407 -3.28 -9.53 34.70
N THR A 408 -2.65 -8.58 34.03
CA THR A 408 -2.12 -7.39 34.69
C THR A 408 -3.25 -6.52 35.25
N GLU A 409 -4.32 -6.31 34.48
CA GLU A 409 -5.47 -5.48 34.86
C GLU A 409 -6.29 -6.09 36.02
N ALA A 410 -6.57 -7.39 35.97
CA ALA A 410 -7.39 -8.08 36.97
C ALA A 410 -6.81 -8.03 38.40
N TYR A 411 -5.50 -7.85 38.55
CA TYR A 411 -4.87 -7.75 39.86
C TYR A 411 -4.73 -6.31 40.38
N GLY A 412 -4.77 -5.30 39.51
CA GLY A 412 -4.69 -3.89 39.91
C GLY A 412 -5.90 -3.41 40.73
N THR A 413 -7.00 -4.18 40.72
CA THR A 413 -8.28 -3.81 41.34
C THR A 413 -8.50 -4.42 42.73
N ARG A 414 -7.54 -5.13 43.32
CA ARG A 414 -7.66 -5.61 44.72
C ARG A 414 -7.10 -4.57 45.70
N PRO A 415 -7.94 -3.79 46.40
CA PRO A 415 -7.46 -2.81 47.38
C PRO A 415 -6.77 -3.53 48.55
N GLY A 416 -5.49 -3.21 48.78
CA GLY A 416 -4.74 -3.60 49.98
C GLY A 416 -3.57 -4.57 49.79
N GLU A 417 -3.37 -5.15 48.60
CA GLU A 417 -2.28 -6.12 48.35
C GLU A 417 -1.15 -5.49 47.51
N SER A 418 -0.42 -4.55 48.12
CA SER A 418 0.67 -3.83 47.47
C SER A 418 1.97 -4.64 47.46
N VAL A 419 2.12 -5.59 46.53
CA VAL A 419 3.44 -6.17 46.23
C VAL A 419 3.93 -5.63 44.88
N PRO A 420 4.59 -4.44 44.85
CA PRO A 420 5.04 -3.79 43.62
C PRO A 420 6.02 -4.62 42.78
N ALA A 421 6.71 -5.59 43.39
CA ALA A 421 7.59 -6.51 42.68
C ALA A 421 6.82 -7.42 41.69
N THR A 422 5.59 -7.81 42.02
CA THR A 422 4.78 -8.71 41.16
C THR A 422 4.15 -7.98 39.97
N ALA A 423 3.74 -6.72 40.13
CA ALA A 423 3.18 -5.91 39.04
C ALA A 423 4.22 -5.62 37.95
N ASN A 424 5.44 -5.25 38.34
CA ASN A 424 6.53 -5.03 37.40
C ASN A 424 6.87 -6.31 36.62
N GLN A 425 6.84 -7.47 37.28
CA GLN A 425 7.10 -8.74 36.61
C GLN A 425 6.01 -9.09 35.59
N ARG A 426 4.73 -8.87 35.91
CA ARG A 426 3.62 -9.11 34.98
C ARG A 426 3.66 -8.16 33.78
N ASN A 427 3.96 -6.88 34.01
CA ASN A 427 4.19 -5.92 32.93
C ASN A 427 5.32 -6.36 32.00
N ARG A 428 6.43 -6.89 32.54
CA ARG A 428 7.52 -7.45 31.74
C ARG A 428 7.09 -8.67 30.92
N VAL A 429 6.25 -9.55 31.47
CA VAL A 429 5.71 -10.71 30.75
C VAL A 429 4.78 -10.24 29.61
N ALA A 430 3.86 -9.32 29.87
CA ALA A 430 3.01 -8.74 28.83
C ALA A 430 3.85 -8.08 27.72
N MET A 431 4.94 -7.39 28.07
CA MET A 431 5.88 -6.82 27.10
C MET A 431 6.65 -7.83 26.29
N ALA A 432 7.11 -8.90 26.92
CA ALA A 432 7.77 -9.97 26.19
C ALA A 432 6.81 -10.60 25.16
N GLU A 433 5.53 -10.80 25.50
CA GLU A 433 4.54 -11.35 24.58
C GLU A 433 4.15 -10.37 23.46
N ILE A 434 3.99 -9.08 23.73
CA ILE A 434 3.73 -8.07 22.69
C ILE A 434 4.93 -7.95 21.76
N ALA A 435 6.15 -7.84 22.29
CA ALA A 435 7.36 -7.77 21.50
C ALA A 435 7.55 -9.02 20.62
N LYS A 436 7.20 -10.21 21.14
CA LYS A 436 7.20 -11.45 20.38
C LYS A 436 6.21 -11.42 19.22
N ALA A 437 4.99 -10.93 19.43
CA ALA A 437 4.00 -10.79 18.36
C ALA A 437 4.49 -9.82 17.26
N HIS A 438 5.08 -8.67 17.64
CA HIS A 438 5.69 -7.74 16.68
C HIS A 438 6.85 -8.37 15.91
N ALA A 439 7.75 -9.06 16.60
CA ALA A 439 8.88 -9.75 15.98
C ALA A 439 8.40 -10.78 14.95
N GLN A 440 7.36 -11.55 15.29
CA GLN A 440 6.75 -12.52 14.37
C GLN A 440 6.13 -11.85 13.15
N LEU A 441 5.36 -10.76 13.31
CA LEU A 441 4.79 -10.03 12.17
C LEU A 441 5.89 -9.48 11.25
N ASN A 442 6.95 -8.91 11.82
CA ASN A 442 8.09 -8.40 11.07
C ASN A 442 8.84 -9.52 10.37
N GLU A 443 8.97 -10.70 10.99
CA GLU A 443 9.58 -11.89 10.39
C GLU A 443 8.77 -12.39 9.19
N ILE A 444 7.44 -12.52 9.33
CA ILE A 444 6.52 -12.90 8.23
C ILE A 444 6.67 -11.91 7.07
N THR A 445 6.60 -10.62 7.38
CA THR A 445 6.72 -9.53 6.40
C THR A 445 8.08 -9.55 5.71
N GLY A 446 9.16 -9.71 6.47
CA GLY A 446 10.53 -9.73 5.97
C GLY A 446 10.82 -10.95 5.09
N LYS A 447 10.42 -12.16 5.51
CA LYS A 447 10.55 -13.39 4.70
C LYS A 447 9.80 -13.27 3.39
N PHE A 448 8.57 -12.77 3.43
CA PHE A 448 7.74 -12.60 2.24
C PHE A 448 8.33 -11.55 1.28
N LEU A 449 8.77 -10.40 1.82
CA LEU A 449 9.42 -9.33 1.06
C LEU A 449 10.70 -9.83 0.39
N LEU A 450 11.53 -10.58 1.13
CA LEU A 450 12.78 -11.16 0.62
C LEU A 450 12.54 -12.13 -0.55
N LYS A 451 11.41 -12.86 -0.56
CA LYS A 451 11.11 -13.86 -1.59
C LYS A 451 10.35 -13.34 -2.80
N THR A 452 9.51 -12.32 -2.61
CA THR A 452 8.61 -11.82 -3.67
C THR A 452 8.97 -10.43 -4.19
N GLY A 453 9.86 -9.71 -3.47
CA GLY A 453 10.19 -8.31 -3.77
C GLY A 453 9.09 -7.31 -3.39
N SER A 454 8.01 -7.75 -2.71
CA SER A 454 6.95 -6.87 -2.21
C SER A 454 6.41 -7.33 -0.86
N GLY A 455 5.82 -6.44 -0.07
CA GLY A 455 5.20 -6.81 1.22
C GLY A 455 3.93 -7.67 1.03
N PRO A 456 3.60 -8.56 1.98
CA PRO A 456 2.44 -9.44 1.88
C PRO A 456 1.13 -8.67 1.70
N LEU A 457 0.93 -7.58 2.46
CA LEU A 457 -0.26 -6.73 2.34
C LEU A 457 -0.44 -6.18 0.92
N TYR A 458 0.63 -5.64 0.31
CA TYR A 458 0.58 -5.12 -1.04
C TYR A 458 0.18 -6.22 -2.03
N ARG A 459 0.84 -7.38 -1.98
CA ARG A 459 0.53 -8.50 -2.87
C ARG A 459 -0.91 -8.99 -2.71
N ILE A 460 -1.39 -9.13 -1.47
CA ILE A 460 -2.77 -9.53 -1.17
C ILE A 460 -3.77 -8.54 -1.80
N GLU A 461 -3.58 -7.24 -1.60
CA GLU A 461 -4.47 -6.22 -2.14
C GLU A 461 -4.43 -6.17 -3.68
N ARG A 462 -3.26 -6.36 -4.28
CA ARG A 462 -3.15 -6.47 -5.73
C ARG A 462 -3.83 -7.72 -6.29
N SER A 463 -3.71 -8.86 -5.61
CA SER A 463 -4.42 -10.09 -5.99
C SER A 463 -5.93 -9.92 -5.85
N ARG A 464 -6.43 -9.35 -4.75
CA ARG A 464 -7.85 -8.98 -4.57
C ARG A 464 -8.34 -8.03 -5.66
N TYR A 465 -7.54 -7.03 -6.02
CA TYR A 465 -7.85 -6.12 -7.12
C TYR A 465 -8.08 -6.89 -8.44
N TYR A 466 -7.18 -7.79 -8.81
CA TYR A 466 -7.34 -8.58 -10.05
C TYR A 466 -8.53 -9.54 -10.01
N VAL A 467 -8.83 -10.15 -8.85
CA VAL A 467 -10.06 -10.95 -8.68
C VAL A 467 -11.30 -10.09 -8.92
N ARG A 468 -11.40 -8.91 -8.30
CA ARG A 468 -12.54 -7.99 -8.52
C ARG A 468 -12.63 -7.55 -9.98
N GLN A 469 -11.50 -7.22 -10.61
CA GLN A 469 -11.47 -6.86 -12.03
C GLN A 469 -11.94 -8.02 -12.91
N PHE A 470 -11.54 -9.26 -12.61
CA PHE A 470 -12.02 -10.45 -13.31
C PHE A 470 -13.54 -10.61 -13.15
N GLU A 471 -14.06 -10.59 -11.92
CA GLU A 471 -15.49 -10.80 -11.63
C GLU A 471 -16.40 -9.71 -12.22
N GLN A 472 -15.91 -8.47 -12.31
CA GLN A 472 -16.64 -7.37 -12.96
C GLN A 472 -16.63 -7.51 -14.48
N ASN A 473 -15.46 -7.79 -15.08
CA ASN A 473 -15.31 -7.80 -16.52
C ASN A 473 -15.86 -9.09 -17.18
N VAL A 474 -15.89 -10.22 -16.47
CA VAL A 474 -16.43 -11.48 -17.01
C VAL A 474 -17.92 -11.35 -17.34
N LYS A 475 -18.67 -10.53 -16.60
CA LYS A 475 -20.09 -10.22 -16.86
C LYS A 475 -20.28 -9.53 -18.21
N LEU A 476 -19.30 -8.76 -18.68
CA LEU A 476 -19.36 -8.05 -19.96
C LEU A 476 -19.28 -9.00 -21.17
N LEU A 477 -18.79 -10.22 -20.97
CA LEU A 477 -18.77 -11.25 -22.02
C LEU A 477 -20.17 -11.76 -22.38
N ARG A 478 -21.18 -11.52 -21.52
CA ARG A 478 -22.57 -11.98 -21.71
C ARG A 478 -22.62 -13.46 -22.02
N ILE A 479 -22.09 -14.25 -21.09
CA ILE A 479 -21.91 -15.69 -21.22
C ILE A 479 -23.27 -16.39 -21.15
N LEU A 480 -23.55 -17.26 -22.11
CA LEU A 480 -24.65 -18.21 -22.04
C LEU A 480 -24.10 -19.64 -22.06
N ARG A 481 -24.82 -20.55 -21.42
CA ARG A 481 -24.43 -21.95 -21.33
C ARG A 481 -24.60 -22.66 -22.67
N LEU A 482 -23.60 -23.44 -23.07
CA LEU A 482 -23.75 -24.49 -24.07
C LEU A 482 -24.10 -25.79 -23.34
N GLU A 483 -25.17 -26.47 -23.78
CA GLU A 483 -25.69 -27.63 -23.07
C GLU A 483 -24.64 -28.75 -22.99
N GLY A 484 -24.50 -29.36 -21.81
CA GLY A 484 -23.47 -30.36 -21.53
C GLY A 484 -22.08 -29.79 -21.19
N ASP A 485 -21.85 -28.48 -21.36
CA ASP A 485 -20.59 -27.82 -21.00
C ASP A 485 -20.73 -26.88 -19.82
N GLN A 486 -19.59 -26.61 -19.17
CA GLN A 486 -19.50 -25.63 -18.10
C GLN A 486 -19.13 -24.25 -18.68
N PRO A 487 -19.93 -23.21 -18.40
CA PRO A 487 -19.61 -21.82 -18.76
C PRO A 487 -18.25 -21.36 -18.23
N TYR A 488 -17.54 -20.50 -18.98
CA TYR A 488 -16.21 -19.99 -18.60
C TYR A 488 -16.14 -19.43 -17.18
N ASP A 489 -17.07 -18.57 -16.79
CA ASP A 489 -17.14 -17.97 -15.45
C ASP A 489 -17.34 -19.02 -14.36
N GLN A 490 -18.24 -19.98 -14.57
CA GLN A 490 -18.48 -21.07 -13.63
C GLN A 490 -17.28 -22.01 -13.54
N PHE A 491 -16.63 -22.29 -14.67
CA PHE A 491 -15.45 -23.14 -14.75
C PHE A 491 -14.30 -22.54 -13.95
N ILE A 492 -14.03 -21.24 -14.13
CA ILE A 492 -13.05 -20.50 -13.35
C ILE A 492 -13.44 -20.47 -11.88
N ARG A 493 -14.69 -20.14 -11.54
CA ARG A 493 -15.15 -20.11 -10.14
C ARG A 493 -15.03 -21.47 -9.46
N ARG A 494 -15.28 -22.57 -10.16
CA ARG A 494 -15.16 -23.92 -9.58
C ARG A 494 -13.71 -24.30 -9.28
N ARG A 495 -12.76 -23.90 -10.13
CA ARG A 495 -11.36 -24.31 -10.01
C ARG A 495 -10.50 -23.32 -9.23
N LEU A 496 -10.70 -22.04 -9.46
CA LEU A 496 -9.92 -20.96 -8.86
C LEU A 496 -10.69 -20.22 -7.75
N GLY A 497 -11.99 -20.46 -7.61
CA GLY A 497 -12.80 -19.86 -6.55
C GLY A 497 -12.27 -20.12 -5.14
N PRO A 498 -11.84 -21.35 -4.78
CA PRO A 498 -11.21 -21.60 -3.49
C PRO A 498 -9.96 -20.74 -3.24
N GLU A 499 -9.12 -20.54 -4.27
CA GLU A 499 -7.93 -19.70 -4.18
C GLU A 499 -8.29 -18.21 -4.09
N PHE A 500 -9.30 -17.76 -4.83
CA PHE A 500 -9.79 -16.39 -4.75
C PHE A 500 -10.39 -16.08 -3.37
N ASP A 501 -11.19 -17.00 -2.84
CA ASP A 501 -11.76 -16.90 -1.49
C ASP A 501 -10.67 -16.97 -0.41
N PHE A 502 -9.63 -17.78 -0.63
CA PHE A 502 -8.45 -17.82 0.25
C PHE A 502 -7.73 -16.48 0.29
N ILE A 503 -7.40 -15.89 -0.87
CA ILE A 503 -6.75 -14.58 -0.98
C ILE A 503 -7.56 -13.51 -0.24
N ASP A 504 -8.89 -13.52 -0.41
CA ASP A 504 -9.75 -12.55 0.27
C ASP A 504 -9.75 -12.74 1.79
N ARG A 505 -9.92 -13.98 2.27
CA ARG A 505 -9.87 -14.29 3.71
C ARG A 505 -8.52 -13.98 4.32
N LEU A 506 -7.43 -14.21 3.58
CA LEU A 506 -6.07 -13.89 4.00
C LEU A 506 -5.92 -12.38 4.21
N GLY A 507 -6.47 -11.55 3.32
CA GLY A 507 -6.48 -10.10 3.50
C GLY A 507 -7.22 -9.67 4.76
N VAL A 508 -8.43 -10.17 4.98
CA VAL A 508 -9.19 -9.89 6.23
C VAL A 508 -8.41 -10.34 7.47
N ARG A 509 -7.76 -11.52 7.41
CA ARG A 509 -6.94 -12.04 8.52
C ARG A 509 -5.74 -11.15 8.79
N TYR A 510 -5.02 -10.74 7.75
CA TYR A 510 -3.85 -9.86 7.87
C TYR A 510 -4.23 -8.50 8.47
N GLU A 511 -5.29 -7.86 7.95
CA GLU A 511 -5.82 -6.60 8.48
C GLU A 511 -6.21 -6.72 9.96
N ARG A 512 -6.87 -7.82 10.34
CA ARG A 512 -7.22 -8.11 11.73
C ARG A 512 -5.99 -8.30 12.61
N ALA A 513 -4.98 -9.02 12.14
CA ALA A 513 -3.73 -9.22 12.87
C ALA A 513 -3.01 -7.88 13.10
N MET A 514 -2.89 -7.05 12.05
CA MET A 514 -2.33 -5.69 12.12
C MET A 514 -3.10 -4.82 13.12
N SER A 515 -4.42 -4.75 13.00
CA SER A 515 -5.28 -3.99 13.92
C SER A 515 -5.16 -4.51 15.36
N SER A 516 -5.04 -5.82 15.54
CA SER A 516 -4.84 -6.44 16.85
C SER A 516 -3.51 -6.03 17.48
N ILE A 517 -2.43 -5.97 16.70
CA ILE A 517 -1.13 -5.51 17.17
C ILE A 517 -1.16 -4.01 17.52
N VAL A 518 -1.74 -3.17 16.67
CA VAL A 518 -1.92 -1.73 16.97
C VAL A 518 -2.76 -1.53 18.24
N SER A 519 -3.81 -2.33 18.45
CA SER A 519 -4.61 -2.28 19.68
C SER A 519 -3.82 -2.72 20.92
N LEU A 520 -2.91 -3.70 20.78
CA LEU A 520 -2.03 -4.13 21.87
C LEU A 520 -1.07 -3.01 22.27
N ASP A 521 -0.51 -2.29 21.30
CA ASP A 521 0.35 -1.13 21.55
C ASP A 521 -0.40 -0.01 22.27
N GLN A 522 -1.62 0.31 21.82
CA GLN A 522 -2.46 1.32 22.46
C GLN A 522 -2.85 0.94 23.90
N ASN A 523 -3.27 -0.30 24.13
CA ASN A 523 -3.59 -0.80 25.47
C ASN A 523 -2.36 -0.81 26.38
N TYR A 524 -1.18 -1.11 25.83
CA TYR A 524 0.04 -1.03 26.61
C TYR A 524 0.40 0.42 26.98
N LEU A 525 0.31 1.34 26.01
CA LEU A 525 0.57 2.75 26.26
C LEU A 525 -0.38 3.31 27.32
N SER A 526 -1.66 2.92 27.32
CA SER A 526 -2.59 3.33 28.36
C SER A 526 -2.24 2.74 29.73
N ILE A 527 -1.83 1.47 29.81
CA ILE A 527 -1.39 0.84 31.07
C ILE A 527 -0.14 1.54 31.63
N THR A 528 0.84 1.83 30.77
CA THR A 528 2.06 2.53 31.19
C THR A 528 1.77 3.96 31.64
N GLN A 529 0.95 4.71 30.89
CA GLN A 529 0.50 6.04 31.28
C GLN A 529 -0.23 6.02 32.62
N ASN A 530 -1.17 5.10 32.83
CA ASN A 530 -1.88 4.97 34.10
C ASN A 530 -0.91 4.65 35.26
N SER A 531 0.05 3.75 35.04
CA SER A 531 1.07 3.43 36.06
C SER A 531 2.00 4.61 36.37
N LEU A 532 2.30 5.46 35.38
CA LEU A 532 3.09 6.67 35.56
C LEU A 532 2.30 7.76 36.29
N VAL A 533 1.02 7.92 35.95
CA VAL A 533 0.10 8.82 36.65
C VAL A 533 -0.06 8.39 38.11
N GLU A 534 -0.26 7.11 38.38
CA GLU A 534 -0.36 6.59 39.76
C GLU A 534 0.94 6.81 40.57
N ARG A 535 2.10 6.63 39.94
CA ARG A 535 3.38 6.99 40.57
C ARG A 535 3.50 8.49 40.80
N ALA A 536 3.08 9.31 39.84
CA ALA A 536 3.12 10.76 39.97
C ALA A 536 2.17 11.25 41.07
N THR A 537 0.97 10.69 41.20
CA THR A 537 0.04 11.00 42.29
C THR A 537 0.58 10.54 43.64
N LYS A 538 1.21 9.37 43.70
CA LYS A 538 1.85 8.90 44.93
C LYS A 538 3.03 9.80 45.34
N ILE A 539 3.86 10.21 44.38
CA ILE A 539 4.94 11.16 44.63
C ILE A 539 4.37 12.52 45.05
N ASP A 540 3.26 12.97 44.47
CA ASP A 540 2.58 14.21 44.88
C ASP A 540 2.02 14.10 46.31
N GLU A 541 1.42 12.96 46.68
CA GLU A 541 0.99 12.67 48.05
C GLU A 541 2.17 12.65 49.03
N GLU A 542 3.25 11.94 48.71
CA GLU A 542 4.48 11.91 49.50
C GLU A 542 5.09 13.32 49.59
N THR A 543 5.11 14.08 48.51
CA THR A 543 5.60 15.46 48.48
C THR A 543 4.72 16.38 49.33
N LYS A 544 3.40 16.22 49.31
CA LYS A 544 2.47 16.94 50.19
C LYS A 544 2.73 16.61 51.66
N THR A 545 2.99 15.34 51.99
CA THR A 545 3.37 14.96 53.36
C THR A 545 4.69 15.62 53.78
N ILE A 546 5.72 15.58 52.93
CA ILE A 546 7.02 16.22 53.19
C ILE A 546 6.88 17.74 53.29
N GLN A 547 6.12 18.38 52.41
CA GLN A 547 5.85 19.82 52.48
C GLN A 547 5.13 20.20 53.77
N SER A 548 4.21 19.36 54.24
CA SER A 548 3.54 19.58 55.53
C SER A 548 4.51 19.46 56.72
N GLU A 549 5.47 18.53 56.66
CA GLU A 549 6.54 18.39 57.66
C GLU A 549 7.53 19.56 57.64
N ILE A 550 7.98 19.99 56.44
CA ILE A 550 8.83 21.17 56.28
C ILE A 550 8.12 22.41 56.81
N GLY A 551 6.83 22.57 56.48
CA GLY A 551 6.02 23.67 57.01
C GLY A 551 5.95 23.66 58.54
N LEU A 552 5.88 22.48 59.16
CA LEU A 552 5.94 22.34 60.61
C LEU A 552 7.32 22.71 61.17
N ILE A 553 8.41 22.22 60.58
CA ILE A 553 9.79 22.57 60.98
C ILE A 553 10.04 24.07 60.84
N GLN A 554 9.60 24.68 59.74
CA GLN A 554 9.75 26.12 59.53
C GLN A 554 8.97 26.91 60.60
N ARG A 555 7.73 26.50 60.93
CA ARG A 555 6.96 27.14 62.02
C ARG A 555 7.70 27.06 63.36
N TRP A 556 8.28 25.91 63.68
CA TRP A 556 9.10 25.75 64.89
C TRP A 556 10.40 26.54 64.84
N GLY A 557 11.07 26.59 63.70
CA GLY A 557 12.28 27.39 63.48
C GLY A 557 12.01 28.88 63.60
N GLU A 558 10.93 29.39 62.99
CA GLU A 558 10.46 30.77 63.16
C GLU A 558 10.16 31.07 64.62
N PHE A 559 9.49 30.15 65.33
CA PHE A 559 9.20 30.30 66.75
C PHE A 559 10.49 30.42 67.58
N ILE A 560 11.43 29.49 67.44
CA ILE A 560 12.71 29.49 68.18
C ILE A 560 13.54 30.74 67.86
N LEU A 561 13.61 31.13 66.59
CA LEU A 561 14.36 32.30 66.16
C LEU A 561 13.78 33.58 66.79
N LEU A 562 12.45 33.73 66.79
CA LEU A 562 11.77 34.88 67.38
C LEU A 562 11.80 34.87 68.91
N SER A 563 11.70 33.70 69.55
CA SER A 563 11.61 33.60 71.02
C SER A 563 12.98 33.68 71.70
N CYS A 564 14.06 33.27 71.03
CA CYS A 564 15.39 33.15 71.64
C CYS A 564 16.44 34.01 70.94
N LEU A 565 16.59 33.87 69.62
CA LEU A 565 17.72 34.47 68.90
C LEU A 565 17.57 35.99 68.76
N VAL A 566 16.40 36.45 68.31
CA VAL A 566 16.09 37.88 68.18
C VAL A 566 16.24 38.61 69.53
N PRO A 567 15.60 38.19 70.63
CA PRO A 567 15.74 38.88 71.91
C PRO A 567 17.17 38.82 72.45
N TYR A 568 17.93 37.74 72.20
CA TYR A 568 19.33 37.66 72.57
C TYR A 568 20.16 38.77 71.89
N TYR A 569 20.10 38.88 70.57
CA TYR A 569 20.87 39.90 69.84
C TYR A 569 20.39 41.32 70.15
N VAL A 570 19.08 41.55 70.22
CA VAL A 570 18.53 42.88 70.55
C VAL A 570 18.90 43.28 71.97
N SER A 571 18.81 42.37 72.94
CA SER A 571 19.23 42.63 74.33
C SER A 571 20.73 42.89 74.42
N HIS A 572 21.55 42.11 73.72
CA HIS A 572 23.00 42.30 73.69
C HIS A 572 23.38 43.65 73.05
N LEU A 573 22.71 44.02 71.96
CA LEU A 573 22.91 45.30 71.29
C LEU A 573 22.47 46.47 72.19
N LEU A 574 21.35 46.34 72.91
CA LEU A 574 20.93 47.31 73.92
C LEU A 574 21.95 47.43 75.05
N VAL A 575 22.51 46.32 75.54
CA VAL A 575 23.57 46.34 76.56
C VAL A 575 24.82 47.07 76.06
N LEU A 576 25.21 46.87 74.80
CA LEU A 576 26.33 47.56 74.16
C LEU A 576 26.06 49.06 73.99
N ILE A 577 24.87 49.45 73.51
CA ILE A 577 24.50 50.85 73.26
C ILE A 577 24.39 51.64 74.56
N MET A 578 23.84 51.03 75.62
CA MET A 578 23.56 51.76 76.86
C MET A 578 24.76 51.91 77.80
N GLY A 579 25.92 51.31 77.49
CA GLY A 579 27.19 51.49 78.20
C GLY A 579 27.21 50.93 79.63
N GLU A 580 28.37 50.55 80.18
CA GLU A 580 28.50 49.70 81.40
C GLU A 580 27.70 50.15 82.65
N GLY A 581 27.48 51.45 82.87
CA GLY A 581 26.94 52.01 84.12
C GLY A 581 25.42 52.06 84.33
N TRP A 582 24.58 51.59 83.40
CA TRP A 582 23.11 51.70 83.56
C TRP A 582 22.50 50.56 84.40
N THR A 583 21.95 50.89 85.56
CA THR A 583 21.27 49.92 86.48
C THR A 583 19.96 49.37 85.92
N LEU A 584 19.39 49.97 84.87
CA LEU A 584 18.17 49.50 84.20
C LEU A 584 18.38 48.39 83.15
N LYS A 585 19.62 48.00 82.86
CA LYS A 585 19.94 47.04 81.79
C LYS A 585 19.24 45.70 81.89
N SER A 586 19.26 45.10 83.08
CA SER A 586 18.66 43.78 83.30
C SER A 586 17.14 43.81 83.10
N ARG A 587 16.51 44.96 83.39
CA ARG A 587 15.06 45.15 83.25
C ARG A 587 14.66 45.44 81.80
N ALA A 588 15.40 46.29 81.08
CA ALA A 588 15.16 46.54 79.67
C ALA A 588 15.39 45.28 78.82
N ALA A 589 16.44 44.50 79.12
CA ALA A 589 16.64 43.18 78.51
C ALA A 589 15.47 42.24 78.83
N GLY A 590 15.05 42.15 80.10
CA GLY A 590 13.89 41.34 80.50
C GLY A 590 12.61 41.66 79.73
N GLY A 591 12.31 42.95 79.52
CA GLY A 591 11.14 43.36 78.73
C GLY A 591 11.24 42.99 77.24
N VAL A 592 12.43 43.15 76.63
CA VAL A 592 12.66 42.69 75.25
C VAL A 592 12.46 41.19 75.10
N TRP A 593 12.91 40.39 76.08
CA TRP A 593 12.67 38.95 76.11
C TRP A 593 11.18 38.62 76.26
N LEU A 594 10.47 39.27 77.19
CA LEU A 594 9.03 39.04 77.38
C LEU A 594 8.22 39.41 76.13
N LEU A 595 8.52 40.55 75.51
CA LEU A 595 7.79 41.05 74.34
C LEU A 595 8.09 40.19 73.09
N SER A 596 9.33 39.71 72.93
CA SER A 596 9.70 38.79 71.84
C SER A 596 9.06 37.41 72.03
N ILE A 597 9.02 36.88 73.26
CA ILE A 597 8.33 35.62 73.58
C ILE A 597 6.82 35.76 73.34
N ALA A 598 6.20 36.84 73.80
CA ALA A 598 4.78 37.11 73.58
C ALA A 598 4.46 37.24 72.08
N PHE A 599 5.31 37.91 71.31
CA PHE A 599 5.16 38.02 69.86
C PHE A 599 5.38 36.68 69.13
N ALA A 600 6.35 35.88 69.57
CA ALA A 600 6.59 34.54 69.04
C ALA A 600 5.40 33.61 69.29
N ILE A 601 4.83 33.65 70.51
CA ILE A 601 3.61 32.90 70.88
C ILE A 601 2.42 33.41 70.05
N TYR A 602 2.22 34.72 69.95
CA TYR A 602 1.17 35.30 69.10
C TYR A 602 1.29 34.76 67.67
N ARG A 603 2.45 34.89 67.03
CA ARG A 603 2.64 34.48 65.64
C ARG A 603 2.50 32.97 65.43
N ALA A 604 3.05 32.15 66.33
CA ALA A 604 2.97 30.69 66.23
C ALA A 604 1.55 30.14 66.44
N PHE A 605 0.73 30.82 67.25
CA PHE A 605 -0.58 30.31 67.68
C PHE A 605 -1.78 31.10 67.14
N ASN A 606 -1.58 32.22 66.43
CA ASN A 606 -2.67 33.02 65.83
C ASN A 606 -3.43 32.27 64.72
N GLN A 607 -2.86 31.21 64.15
CA GLN A 607 -3.57 30.36 63.19
C GLN A 607 -4.32 29.18 63.85
N THR A 608 -3.93 28.75 65.05
CA THR A 608 -4.47 27.54 65.71
C THR A 608 -5.48 27.85 66.81
N PHE A 609 -5.38 28.99 67.50
CA PHE A 609 -6.31 29.35 68.57
C PHE A 609 -7.40 30.32 68.09
N THR A 610 -8.62 30.13 68.59
CA THR A 610 -9.66 31.17 68.48
C THR A 610 -9.19 32.42 69.22
N ARG A 611 -9.55 33.62 68.73
CA ARG A 611 -9.12 34.92 69.29
C ARG A 611 -9.19 34.99 70.83
N ARG A 612 -10.17 34.33 71.45
CA ARG A 612 -10.34 34.27 72.91
C ARG A 612 -9.22 33.49 73.63
N GLY A 613 -8.78 32.35 73.08
CA GLY A 613 -7.67 31.58 73.65
C GLY A 613 -6.35 32.33 73.58
N LEU A 614 -6.14 33.06 72.48
CA LEU A 614 -4.94 33.86 72.29
C LEU A 614 -4.85 35.03 73.27
N VAL A 615 -5.96 35.72 73.53
CA VAL A 615 -6.04 36.77 74.55
C VAL A 615 -5.70 36.21 75.94
N LEU A 616 -6.21 35.04 76.30
CA LEU A 616 -5.92 34.41 77.61
C LEU A 616 -4.44 34.06 77.78
N ILE A 617 -3.75 33.65 76.72
CA ILE A 617 -2.31 33.32 76.76
C ILE A 617 -1.45 34.57 76.82
N LEU A 618 -1.82 35.65 76.12
CA LEU A 618 -1.05 36.91 76.12
C LEU A 618 -1.28 37.78 77.36
N LEU A 619 -2.44 37.66 78.01
CA LEU A 619 -2.80 38.41 79.22
C LEU A 619 -1.73 38.35 80.33
N PRO A 620 -1.18 37.18 80.73
CA PRO A 620 -0.15 37.13 81.76
C PRO A 620 1.16 37.83 81.37
N PHE A 621 1.54 37.84 80.08
CA PHE A 621 2.72 38.57 79.62
C PHE A 621 2.50 40.09 79.67
N ALA A 622 1.32 40.55 79.26
CA ALA A 622 0.94 41.96 79.38
C ALA A 622 0.91 42.40 80.86
N LEU A 623 0.40 41.55 81.75
CA LEU A 623 0.41 41.81 83.19
C LEU A 623 1.82 41.79 83.79
N ALA A 624 2.71 40.91 83.32
CA ALA A 624 4.11 40.87 83.74
C ALA A 624 4.90 42.11 83.29
N GLU A 625 4.68 42.60 82.07
CA GLU A 625 5.22 43.87 81.58
C GLU A 625 4.73 45.05 82.43
N ILE A 626 3.43 45.13 82.71
CA ILE A 626 2.85 46.17 83.57
C ILE A 626 3.46 46.11 84.98
N ALA A 627 3.67 44.92 85.54
CA ALA A 627 4.32 44.74 86.84
C ALA A 627 5.80 45.12 86.81
N LEU A 628 6.54 44.82 85.74
CA LEU A 628 7.94 45.20 85.57
C LEU A 628 8.09 46.73 85.47
N VAL A 629 7.21 47.39 84.71
CA VAL A 629 7.14 48.85 84.58
C VAL A 629 6.73 49.52 85.91
N ALA A 630 5.77 48.95 86.64
CA ALA A 630 5.38 49.43 87.96
C ALA A 630 6.54 49.31 88.99
N MET A 631 7.31 48.22 88.93
CA MET A 631 8.51 48.02 89.75
C MET A 631 9.68 48.95 89.36
N THR A 632 9.71 49.49 88.14
CA THR A 632 10.70 50.51 87.72
C THR A 632 10.38 51.91 88.22
N LEU A 633 9.12 52.25 88.48
CA LEU A 633 8.72 53.59 88.92
C LEU A 633 8.90 53.82 90.43
N ILE A 634 9.21 52.79 91.23
CA ILE A 634 9.17 52.84 92.70
C ILE A 634 10.56 52.70 93.37
N ALA A 635 11.64 52.43 92.64
CA ALA A 635 12.96 52.19 93.25
C ALA A 635 13.80 53.47 93.46
N PRO A 636 14.24 53.81 94.69
CA PRO A 636 15.10 54.96 94.97
C PRO A 636 16.57 54.72 94.56
N PRO A 637 17.34 55.78 94.24
CA PRO A 637 18.71 55.67 93.74
C PRO A 637 19.65 55.32 94.90
N GLN A 638 20.53 54.33 94.71
CA GLN A 638 21.62 54.05 95.64
C GLN A 638 22.97 54.38 95.02
N SER A 639 23.77 55.03 95.88
CA SER A 639 25.05 55.69 95.68
C SER A 639 26.22 54.73 95.43
N GLU A 640 27.15 55.24 94.63
CA GLU A 640 28.49 54.73 94.33
C GLU A 640 29.34 54.45 95.59
N HIS A 641 30.11 53.36 95.59
CA HIS A 641 31.41 53.32 96.27
C HIS A 641 32.41 52.34 95.62
N HIS A 642 33.67 52.77 95.65
CA HIS A 642 34.84 52.32 94.90
C HIS A 642 35.39 50.91 95.22
N GLN A 643 36.01 50.32 94.18
CA GLN A 643 37.32 49.61 94.08
C GLN A 643 38.18 49.43 95.34
N PRO A 644 39.02 48.37 95.46
CA PRO A 644 40.11 48.04 94.52
C PRO A 644 40.21 46.54 94.14
N GLU A 645 40.65 46.18 92.94
CA GLU A 645 42.04 46.06 92.46
C GLU A 645 42.90 45.02 93.20
N SER A 646 43.04 43.84 92.60
CA SER A 646 44.30 43.17 92.23
C SER A 646 44.00 41.69 91.89
N ASP A 647 44.78 40.92 91.16
CA ASP A 647 45.73 41.08 90.07
C ASP A 647 46.13 39.63 89.70
N GLY A 648 46.63 39.38 88.49
CA GLY A 648 47.48 38.21 88.25
C GLY A 648 46.87 36.99 87.56
N GLY A 649 47.31 36.78 86.31
CA GLY A 649 47.88 35.48 85.93
C GLY A 649 47.29 34.81 84.68
N GLY A 650 47.90 35.09 83.53
CA GLY A 650 47.64 34.38 82.29
C GLY A 650 48.30 33.00 82.18
N ARG A 651 47.87 32.24 81.16
CA ARG A 651 48.61 31.17 80.43
C ARG A 651 47.72 30.73 79.26
N THR A 652 47.99 31.13 78.02
CA THR A 652 48.84 30.47 76.99
C THR A 652 48.52 29.00 76.65
N ARG A 653 48.36 28.78 75.33
CA ARG A 653 48.72 27.62 74.49
C ARG A 653 47.86 26.34 74.58
N SER A 654 47.26 25.90 73.46
CA SER A 654 47.84 25.01 72.40
C SER A 654 47.32 23.57 72.63
N SER A 655 46.97 22.67 71.70
CA SER A 655 47.35 22.35 70.30
C SER A 655 46.26 21.34 69.82
N ARG A 656 45.96 21.03 68.55
CA ARG A 656 46.74 20.27 67.52
C ARG A 656 45.72 19.97 66.38
N GLU A 657 45.88 20.46 65.14
CA GLU A 657 46.43 19.81 63.90
C GLU A 657 45.64 18.57 63.35
N PRO A 658 45.77 18.17 62.05
CA PRO A 658 46.08 18.90 60.80
C PRO A 658 45.22 18.46 59.56
N GLY A 659 45.31 19.19 58.43
CA GLY A 659 44.76 18.82 57.08
C GLY A 659 45.73 17.93 56.27
N PRO A 660 45.86 18.02 54.92
CA PRO A 660 44.97 18.24 53.76
C PRO A 660 45.12 17.01 52.78
N PRO A 661 45.02 17.01 51.42
CA PRO A 661 44.66 18.02 50.40
C PRO A 661 43.62 17.54 49.35
N LYS A 662 43.27 18.43 48.41
CA LYS A 662 42.57 18.08 47.16
C LYS A 662 43.28 18.76 45.98
N PRO A 663 43.65 18.02 44.91
CA PRO A 663 44.26 18.59 43.73
C PRO A 663 43.25 18.82 42.59
N GLU A 664 43.79 19.49 41.58
CA GLU A 664 43.23 20.18 40.43
C GLU A 664 42.57 19.31 39.35
N THR A 665 41.75 20.01 38.54
CA THR A 665 41.47 19.92 37.08
C THR A 665 42.34 18.96 36.23
N PRO A 666 41.87 18.43 35.06
CA PRO A 666 41.40 19.25 33.92
C PRO A 666 40.38 18.62 32.93
N GLY A 667 39.92 19.42 31.96
CA GLY A 667 39.69 18.96 30.58
C GLY A 667 38.27 19.05 30.00
N THR A 668 38.06 20.02 29.11
CA THR A 668 37.09 20.03 27.98
C THR A 668 37.34 18.83 27.02
N PRO A 669 36.37 18.34 26.21
CA PRO A 669 35.74 19.13 25.12
C PRO A 669 34.32 18.73 24.63
N ASP A 670 33.88 19.51 23.63
CA ASP A 670 32.97 19.26 22.50
C ASP A 670 31.42 19.37 22.62
N GLU A 671 30.91 20.21 21.71
CA GLU A 671 29.51 20.46 21.33
C GLU A 671 28.78 19.21 20.82
N PRO A 672 27.43 19.22 20.85
CA PRO A 672 26.75 19.42 19.56
C PRO A 672 25.43 20.22 19.59
N ARG A 673 25.25 20.98 18.50
CA ARG A 673 24.05 21.18 17.67
C ARG A 673 22.69 21.43 18.35
N THR A 674 22.28 22.69 18.31
CA THR A 674 20.89 23.18 18.41
C THR A 674 20.17 23.07 17.06
N SER A 675 18.99 22.43 17.06
CA SER A 675 18.04 22.38 15.95
C SER A 675 16.94 23.44 16.09
N GLN A 676 16.98 24.39 15.16
CA GLN A 676 15.88 25.10 14.47
C GLN A 676 14.48 25.18 15.12
N GLN A 677 14.11 26.40 15.51
CA GLN A 677 12.71 26.89 15.49
C GLN A 677 12.29 27.23 14.04
N PRO A 678 11.04 26.97 13.64
CA PRO A 678 10.49 27.55 12.42
C PRO A 678 9.98 28.97 12.68
N SER A 679 10.55 29.93 11.96
CA SER A 679 10.07 31.31 11.85
C SER A 679 8.82 31.38 10.97
N LEU A 680 7.72 31.89 11.54
CA LEU A 680 6.56 32.40 10.81
C LEU A 680 6.97 33.71 10.11
N GLN A 681 7.13 33.66 8.78
CA GLN A 681 7.18 34.86 7.93
C GLN A 681 5.78 35.18 7.42
N SER A 682 5.28 36.34 7.83
CA SER A 682 4.11 37.00 7.26
C SER A 682 4.40 37.42 5.82
N ALA A 683 3.61 36.95 4.86
CA ALA A 683 3.59 37.46 3.51
C ALA A 683 2.57 38.61 3.40
N GLU A 684 2.99 39.72 2.80
CA GLU A 684 2.15 40.87 2.44
C GLU A 684 1.03 40.49 1.44
N PRO A 685 -0.10 41.21 1.46
CA PRO A 685 -1.23 40.92 0.59
C PRO A 685 -1.00 41.45 -0.84
N ALA A 686 -1.12 40.56 -1.82
CA ALA A 686 -1.23 40.94 -3.23
C ALA A 686 -2.61 41.54 -3.54
N THR A 687 -2.61 42.63 -4.29
CA THR A 687 -3.78 43.35 -4.81
C THR A 687 -4.66 42.49 -5.71
N PRO A 688 -5.99 42.65 -5.68
CA PRO A 688 -6.91 41.82 -6.45
C PRO A 688 -6.93 42.22 -7.93
N VAL A 689 -6.76 41.23 -8.80
CA VAL A 689 -7.03 41.32 -10.24
C VAL A 689 -8.54 41.19 -10.47
N PRO A 690 -9.18 42.03 -11.33
CA PRO A 690 -10.61 41.99 -11.56
C PRO A 690 -11.06 40.72 -12.28
N ALA A 691 -12.20 40.18 -11.83
CA ALA A 691 -12.80 38.97 -12.35
C ALA A 691 -13.30 39.14 -13.80
N PRO A 692 -13.17 38.11 -14.66
CA PRO A 692 -13.79 38.10 -15.98
C PRO A 692 -15.32 37.93 -15.87
N PRO A 693 -16.09 38.45 -16.86
CA PRO A 693 -17.54 38.44 -16.81
C PRO A 693 -18.11 37.02 -16.93
N ALA A 694 -19.18 36.77 -16.17
CA ALA A 694 -19.88 35.49 -16.12
C ALA A 694 -20.44 35.10 -17.50
N PRO A 695 -20.32 33.82 -17.91
CA PRO A 695 -20.99 33.32 -19.10
C PRO A 695 -22.50 33.25 -18.89
N ALA A 696 -23.24 33.71 -19.90
CA ALA A 696 -24.70 33.70 -19.93
C ALA A 696 -25.26 32.28 -19.70
N GLN A 697 -26.23 32.19 -18.79
CA GLN A 697 -26.98 30.97 -18.52
C GLN A 697 -27.84 30.61 -19.75
N GLY A 698 -27.38 29.62 -20.52
CA GLY A 698 -28.19 28.94 -21.52
C GLY A 698 -29.20 28.01 -20.84
N ALA A 699 -30.47 28.16 -21.19
CA ALA A 699 -31.58 27.37 -20.67
C ALA A 699 -31.37 25.85 -20.88
N MET A 700 -31.59 25.07 -19.81
CA MET A 700 -31.69 23.61 -19.91
C MET A 700 -33.02 23.21 -20.56
N PRO A 701 -33.03 22.27 -21.53
CA PRO A 701 -34.25 21.68 -22.04
C PRO A 701 -34.83 20.65 -21.06
N GLN A 702 -36.16 20.67 -20.90
CA GLN A 702 -36.95 19.73 -20.12
C GLN A 702 -36.82 18.28 -20.67
N PRO A 703 -36.83 17.25 -19.80
CA PRO A 703 -36.89 15.86 -20.23
C PRO A 703 -38.31 15.49 -20.70
N SER A 704 -38.39 15.02 -21.93
CA SER A 704 -39.55 14.42 -22.58
C SER A 704 -39.94 13.08 -21.93
N ALA A 705 -41.24 12.93 -21.67
CA ALA A 705 -41.87 11.75 -21.10
C ALA A 705 -41.78 10.50 -21.99
N GLU A 706 -41.63 9.34 -21.37
CA GLU A 706 -41.80 8.00 -21.97
C GLU A 706 -43.27 7.71 -22.30
N PRO A 707 -43.58 7.05 -23.44
CA PRO A 707 -44.88 6.44 -23.66
C PRO A 707 -44.90 4.96 -23.22
N ARG A 708 -46.07 4.57 -22.67
CA ARG A 708 -46.48 3.22 -22.27
C ARG A 708 -46.55 2.24 -23.42
#